data_AF-A0A671VWE1-F1
#
_entry.id   AF-A0A671VWE1-F1
#
_cell.length_a   1.000
_cell.length_b   1.000
_cell.length_c   1.000
_cell.angle_alpha   90.00
_cell.angle_beta   90.00
_cell.angle_gamma   90.00
#
_symmetry.space_group_name_H-M   'P 1'
#
loop_
_entity.id
_entity.type
_entity.pdbx_description
1 polymer ?
#
loop_
_entity_poly.entity_id
_entity_poly.type
_entity_poly.pdbx_seq_one_letter_code
_entity_poly.pdbx_strand_id
1 'polypeptide(L)'
;CTEYIIGFTGYFSAKARSLYISSALRNAGDGALEWHIVPRENPASDFPSDFELVHIRQASASSLLTLEDHPYIKRVTPQRKVFRMLKYFPSPEPAAPCNATRGTQKWQSWQSSRPFRRTSLSLGSGFWHATGRHSSRRLLRAIPRHVAQILQADVLWQMGHTGSGVKVAVFDTGLSEKHPHFKNVKERTNWTNEKTLDDGLGHGTFVAGVIASMRECQGFAPDSELHIFRVFTNNQVSYTSWFLDAFNYAILKKIDVLNLSIGGPDFMDHPFVDKVWELTANRVIMVSAIGNDGPLYGTLNNPADQMDVIGVGGIDFEDNIARFSSRGMTTWELPGGYGRVKPDIVTYGSGVRGSGMKEGCRSLSGTSVASPVVAGAVTLLASTVLNRELVNPASMKQALIASARRLPGVNMFEQGHGKLDLIRAYQILNSYRPQASLSPSYIDLTECPYMWPYCSQPIYYGGMPTIVNVTILNGMGVTGRIVDKPIWQPYLPQNGDHIDVAVSYSPVLWPWAGYLAVSISVAKKAASWEGIAQGHVMVTVASPAENDVGGELTSTVKLPIKVKIVPTPPRSKRVLWDQYHNLRYPPGYFPRDNLRMKNDPLDWNGDHIHTNFRDMYQHLRSMGYFVEVLGAPITCFDASQYGTLLMVDSEEEYFPEEITKLRRDIDNGLSLIIFSDWYNTSVMRKVKFYDENTRQWWMPDTGGANVPALNDLISVWGMAFSDGLYEGDFTLADHDMYYASGCSIARFPEDGIVIAKNLKDQGLEVLKQETAVVEGVPILGLYQTPSDGGGRIALYGDSNCIDDSHRQKGELSFVRVCLHRLPAVADACSLLGTIEKRRRR
;
A
#
# COMPACT_ATOMS: atom_id res chain seq x y z
N CYS A 1 4.77 -27.36 1.79
CA CYS A 1 3.67 -27.35 2.77
C CYS A 1 3.33 -28.77 3.16
N THR A 2 3.30 -29.06 4.46
CA THR A 2 2.69 -30.29 4.97
C THR A 2 1.40 -30.02 5.72
N GLU A 3 1.09 -28.77 6.06
CA GLU A 3 -0.14 -28.35 6.74
C GLU A 3 -1.00 -27.49 5.80
N TYR A 4 -2.30 -27.81 5.75
CA TYR A 4 -3.29 -27.19 4.88
C TYR A 4 -4.52 -26.78 5.69
N ILE A 5 -4.97 -25.55 5.48
CA ILE A 5 -6.26 -25.04 5.96
C ILE A 5 -7.33 -25.45 4.93
N ILE A 6 -8.21 -26.35 5.36
CA ILE A 6 -9.38 -26.78 4.60
C ILE A 6 -10.55 -25.87 5.01
N GLY A 7 -10.93 -24.95 4.14
CA GLY A 7 -12.08 -24.08 4.34
C GLY A 7 -13.37 -24.78 3.91
N PHE A 8 -14.43 -24.64 4.69
CA PHE A 8 -15.75 -25.21 4.44
C PHE A 8 -16.75 -24.11 4.02
N THR A 9 -17.85 -24.50 3.41
CA THR A 9 -18.90 -23.58 2.97
C THR A 9 -19.79 -23.07 4.12
N GLY A 10 -19.63 -23.60 5.33
CA GLY A 10 -20.37 -23.22 6.52
C GLY A 10 -19.73 -23.73 7.79
N TYR A 11 -20.37 -23.45 8.93
CA TYR A 11 -19.89 -23.84 10.25
C TYR A 11 -20.32 -25.27 10.60
N PHE A 12 -19.35 -26.16 10.79
CA PHE A 12 -19.59 -27.58 11.05
C PHE A 12 -18.89 -28.05 12.34
N SER A 13 -19.48 -29.06 12.98
CA SER A 13 -18.85 -29.72 14.14
C SER A 13 -17.55 -30.42 13.73
N ALA A 14 -16.62 -30.60 14.68
CA ALA A 14 -15.35 -31.29 14.41
C ALA A 14 -15.55 -32.70 13.82
N LYS A 15 -16.57 -33.42 14.29
CA LYS A 15 -16.93 -34.74 13.76
C LYS A 15 -17.38 -34.67 12.30
N ALA A 16 -18.20 -33.69 11.92
CA ALA A 16 -18.66 -33.52 10.54
C ALA A 16 -17.51 -33.14 9.59
N ARG A 17 -16.66 -32.17 10.00
CA ARG A 17 -15.49 -31.75 9.22
C ARG A 17 -14.53 -32.92 8.96
N SER A 18 -14.25 -33.73 9.98
CA SER A 18 -13.43 -34.94 9.85
C SER A 18 -14.03 -35.97 8.88
N LEU A 19 -15.36 -36.15 8.88
CA LEU A 19 -16.05 -37.02 7.94
C LEU A 19 -15.97 -36.50 6.49
N TYR A 20 -16.12 -35.19 6.26
CA TYR A 20 -15.99 -34.60 4.93
C TYR A 20 -14.57 -34.78 4.36
N ILE A 21 -13.54 -34.48 5.16
CA ILE A 21 -12.14 -34.63 4.75
C ILE A 21 -11.83 -36.11 4.46
N SER A 22 -12.24 -37.02 5.35
CA SER A 22 -12.00 -38.45 5.15
C SER A 22 -12.75 -39.02 3.95
N SER A 23 -13.96 -38.54 3.66
CA SER A 23 -14.71 -38.92 2.46
C SER A 23 -14.04 -38.43 1.18
N ALA A 24 -13.57 -37.18 1.16
CA ALA A 24 -12.90 -36.60 0.01
C ALA A 24 -11.60 -37.35 -0.31
N LEU A 25 -10.76 -37.60 0.71
CA LEU A 25 -9.48 -38.28 0.54
C LEU A 25 -9.61 -39.78 0.24
N ARG A 26 -10.73 -40.42 0.60
CA ARG A 26 -11.01 -41.82 0.20
C ARG A 26 -11.24 -41.97 -1.31
N ASN A 27 -11.74 -40.94 -1.96
CA ASN A 27 -12.01 -40.96 -3.41
C ASN A 27 -10.75 -40.70 -4.26
N ALA A 28 -9.62 -40.33 -3.64
CA ALA A 28 -8.42 -39.88 -4.34
C ALA A 28 -7.64 -40.99 -5.08
N GLY A 29 -8.06 -42.26 -5.02
CA GLY A 29 -7.44 -43.37 -5.77
C GLY A 29 -6.02 -43.77 -5.34
N ASP A 30 -5.31 -42.91 -4.61
CA ASP A 30 -4.00 -43.18 -4.00
C ASP A 30 -4.19 -43.89 -2.65
N GLY A 31 -4.13 -45.22 -2.68
CA GLY A 31 -4.16 -46.06 -1.49
C GLY A 31 -2.86 -45.96 -0.66
N ALA A 32 -2.52 -44.78 -0.11
CA ALA A 32 -1.62 -44.58 1.05
C ALA A 32 -1.31 -43.09 1.36
N LEU A 33 -2.25 -42.14 1.17
CA LEU A 33 -2.03 -40.77 1.65
C LEU A 33 -2.03 -40.74 3.19
N GLU A 34 -0.87 -40.52 3.80
CA GLU A 34 -0.72 -40.35 5.25
C GLU A 34 -1.14 -38.93 5.65
N TRP A 35 -2.31 -38.81 6.28
CA TRP A 35 -2.83 -37.54 6.76
C TRP A 35 -3.40 -37.64 8.18
N HIS A 36 -3.37 -36.52 8.91
CA HIS A 36 -4.04 -36.38 10.20
C HIS A 36 -4.50 -34.94 10.42
N ILE A 37 -5.51 -34.76 11.26
CA ILE A 37 -5.97 -33.44 11.68
C ILE A 37 -5.02 -32.92 12.76
N VAL A 38 -4.54 -31.69 12.59
CA VAL A 38 -3.73 -31.02 13.60
C VAL A 38 -4.68 -30.53 14.71
N PRO A 39 -4.48 -30.94 15.97
CA PRO A 39 -5.36 -30.54 17.06
C PRO A 39 -5.27 -29.04 17.32
N ARG A 40 -6.44 -28.40 17.49
CA ARG A 40 -6.56 -26.97 17.80
C ARG A 40 -6.97 -26.82 19.27
N GLU A 41 -6.00 -26.82 20.18
CA GLU A 41 -6.24 -26.72 21.63
C GLU A 41 -6.44 -25.26 22.07
N ASN A 42 -7.60 -24.69 21.73
CA ASN A 42 -7.94 -23.31 22.07
C ASN A 42 -9.44 -23.16 22.40
N PRO A 43 -9.90 -22.01 22.92
CA PRO A 43 -11.31 -21.81 23.27
C PRO A 43 -12.31 -21.94 22.12
N ALA A 44 -11.87 -21.89 20.85
CA ALA A 44 -12.75 -22.09 19.71
C ALA A 44 -13.02 -23.58 19.42
N SER A 45 -12.26 -24.50 20.03
CA SER A 45 -12.38 -25.95 19.77
C SER A 45 -13.72 -26.54 20.19
N ASP A 46 -14.39 -25.92 21.17
CA ASP A 46 -15.71 -26.31 21.67
C ASP A 46 -16.87 -25.86 20.75
N PHE A 47 -16.58 -25.07 19.72
CA PHE A 47 -17.59 -24.48 18.83
C PHE A 47 -17.48 -25.02 17.39
N PRO A 48 -18.58 -25.00 16.62
CA PRO A 48 -18.50 -25.22 15.17
C PRO A 48 -17.49 -24.28 14.53
N SER A 49 -16.76 -24.78 13.53
CA SER A 49 -15.78 -24.00 12.77
C SER A 49 -16.05 -24.16 11.27
N ASP A 50 -15.65 -23.17 10.50
CA ASP A 50 -15.71 -23.14 9.05
C ASP A 50 -14.38 -23.54 8.40
N PHE A 51 -13.35 -23.90 9.17
CA PHE A 51 -12.10 -24.43 8.63
C PHE A 51 -11.53 -25.53 9.51
N GLU A 52 -10.75 -26.47 8.96
CA GLU A 52 -9.94 -27.43 9.71
C GLU A 52 -8.49 -27.40 9.26
N LEU A 53 -7.57 -27.71 10.18
CA LEU A 53 -6.16 -27.83 9.86
C LEU A 53 -5.75 -29.29 9.66
N VAL A 54 -5.23 -29.60 8.47
CA VAL A 54 -4.89 -30.97 8.09
C VAL A 54 -3.42 -31.04 7.71
N HIS A 55 -2.70 -31.98 8.32
CA HIS A 55 -1.36 -32.35 7.92
C HIS A 55 -1.42 -33.48 6.88
N ILE A 56 -0.90 -33.24 5.67
CA ILE A 56 -0.83 -34.21 4.57
C ILE A 56 0.64 -34.42 4.20
N ARG A 57 1.14 -35.65 4.36
CA ARG A 57 2.51 -36.00 3.97
C ARG A 57 2.58 -36.19 2.45
N GLN A 58 3.45 -35.43 1.78
CA GLN A 58 3.66 -35.51 0.32
C GLN A 58 2.38 -35.31 -0.51
N ALA A 59 1.64 -34.23 -0.27
CA ALA A 59 0.46 -33.90 -1.06
C ALA A 59 0.81 -33.80 -2.56
N SER A 60 0.18 -34.63 -3.38
CA SER A 60 0.18 -34.53 -4.84
C SER A 60 -0.86 -33.51 -5.29
N ALA A 61 -0.66 -32.86 -6.45
CA ALA A 61 -1.65 -31.92 -7.00
C ALA A 61 -3.04 -32.58 -7.18
N SER A 62 -3.08 -33.87 -7.53
CA SER A 62 -4.31 -34.67 -7.62
C SER A 62 -5.01 -34.82 -6.26
N SER A 63 -4.27 -35.07 -5.17
CA SER A 63 -4.86 -35.18 -3.83
C SER A 63 -5.49 -33.88 -3.36
N LEU A 64 -4.89 -32.73 -3.68
CA LEU A 64 -5.45 -31.41 -3.32
C LEU A 64 -6.73 -31.12 -4.12
N LEU A 65 -6.75 -31.46 -5.41
CA LEU A 65 -7.95 -31.32 -6.26
C LEU A 65 -9.13 -32.15 -5.74
N THR A 66 -8.88 -33.37 -5.25
CA THR A 66 -9.97 -34.23 -4.72
C THR A 66 -10.65 -33.66 -3.48
N LEU A 67 -9.93 -32.86 -2.68
CA LEU A 67 -10.51 -32.12 -1.56
C LEU A 67 -11.38 -30.98 -2.05
N GLU A 68 -10.95 -30.27 -3.09
CA GLU A 68 -11.70 -29.15 -3.68
C GLU A 68 -12.96 -29.61 -4.43
N ASP A 69 -12.97 -30.84 -4.94
CA ASP A 69 -14.15 -31.43 -5.60
C ASP A 69 -15.31 -31.75 -4.62
N HIS A 70 -15.06 -31.74 -3.31
CA HIS A 70 -16.10 -32.05 -2.32
C HIS A 70 -17.07 -30.86 -2.14
N PRO A 71 -18.40 -31.06 -2.19
CA PRO A 71 -19.39 -29.96 -2.26
C PRO A 71 -19.42 -29.04 -1.03
N TYR A 72 -18.92 -29.50 0.12
CA TYR A 72 -18.85 -28.72 1.36
C TYR A 72 -17.45 -28.14 1.64
N ILE A 73 -16.44 -28.46 0.83
CA ILE A 73 -15.11 -27.87 0.93
C ILE A 73 -15.07 -26.68 -0.03
N LYS A 74 -14.89 -25.49 0.51
CA LYS A 74 -14.82 -24.24 -0.25
C LYS A 74 -13.46 -24.08 -0.92
N ARG A 75 -12.39 -24.42 -0.21
CA ARG A 75 -11.01 -24.20 -0.65
C ARG A 75 -10.01 -25.00 0.16
N VAL A 76 -8.91 -25.38 -0.46
CA VAL A 76 -7.72 -25.90 0.24
C VAL A 76 -6.58 -24.92 0.07
N THR A 77 -6.06 -24.42 1.20
CA THR A 77 -4.93 -23.48 1.18
C THR A 77 -3.80 -23.97 2.06
N PRO A 78 -2.54 -23.78 1.68
CA PRO A 78 -1.44 -24.08 2.58
C PRO A 78 -1.49 -23.15 3.79
N GLN A 79 -1.27 -23.70 5.00
CA GLN A 79 -1.16 -22.86 6.18
C GLN A 79 0.09 -21.98 6.07
N ARG A 80 -0.09 -20.69 6.32
CA ARG A 80 1.00 -19.72 6.37
C ARG A 80 1.28 -19.37 7.83
N LYS A 81 2.56 -19.41 8.22
CA LYS A 81 3.01 -18.59 9.32
C LYS A 81 3.18 -17.15 8.83
N VAL A 82 2.96 -16.19 9.69
CA VAL A 82 2.94 -14.79 9.30
C VAL A 82 3.89 -14.06 10.23
N PHE A 83 4.95 -13.51 9.66
CA PHE A 83 5.78 -12.54 10.35
C PHE A 83 5.15 -11.17 10.19
N ARG A 84 4.35 -10.75 11.17
CA ARG A 84 3.88 -9.37 11.24
C ARG A 84 4.83 -8.61 12.13
N MET A 85 5.51 -7.61 11.56
CA MET A 85 6.52 -6.87 12.30
C MET A 85 5.86 -5.84 13.22
N LEU A 86 6.11 -5.96 14.53
CA LEU A 86 5.84 -4.89 15.49
C LEU A 86 6.93 -3.81 15.38
N LYS A 87 6.98 -3.11 14.24
CA LYS A 87 7.90 -1.98 14.06
C LYS A 87 7.42 -0.81 14.93
N TYR A 88 7.99 -0.67 16.12
CA TYR A 88 7.81 0.53 16.92
C TYR A 88 9.16 1.01 17.44
N PHE A 89 9.28 2.33 17.59
CA PHE A 89 10.48 2.95 18.11
C PHE A 89 10.22 3.40 19.55
N PRO A 90 10.99 2.92 20.54
CA PRO A 90 10.96 3.51 21.87
C PRO A 90 11.46 4.96 21.76
N SER A 91 10.64 5.91 22.18
CA SER A 91 11.08 7.30 22.27
C SER A 91 12.05 7.44 23.45
N PRO A 92 13.16 8.16 23.33
CA PRO A 92 14.02 8.47 24.47
C PRO A 92 13.18 9.15 25.56
N GLU A 93 13.15 8.58 26.76
CA GLU A 93 12.43 9.17 27.89
C GLU A 93 12.98 10.58 28.19
N PRO A 94 12.14 11.58 28.47
CA PRO A 94 12.56 12.65 29.37
C PRO A 94 12.75 12.01 30.75
N ALA A 95 14.01 11.88 31.16
CA ALA A 95 14.43 11.28 32.41
C ALA A 95 13.67 11.81 33.65
N ALA A 96 13.19 10.87 34.46
CA ALA A 96 12.93 10.85 35.90
C ALA A 96 12.23 12.04 36.62
N PRO A 97 11.37 11.77 37.61
CA PRO A 97 10.80 12.80 38.48
C PRO A 97 11.90 13.52 39.26
N CYS A 98 11.80 14.85 39.34
CA CYS A 98 12.69 15.68 40.14
C CYS A 98 12.56 15.33 41.63
N ASN A 99 13.44 14.49 42.15
CA ASN A 99 13.93 14.52 43.54
C ASN A 99 15.06 13.51 43.73
N ALA A 100 16.29 13.92 43.39
CA ALA A 100 17.50 13.37 44.02
C ALA A 100 18.64 14.38 43.85
N THR A 101 19.19 14.79 44.97
CA THR A 101 20.30 15.73 45.11
C THR A 101 21.63 15.17 44.59
N ARG A 102 22.37 16.04 43.87
CA ARG A 102 23.85 16.11 43.71
C ARG A 102 24.60 14.84 43.30
N GLY A 103 25.23 14.90 42.12
CA GLY A 103 26.39 14.08 41.78
C GLY A 103 26.89 14.35 40.35
N THR A 104 27.95 15.12 40.24
CA THR A 104 28.70 15.46 39.01
C THR A 104 29.22 14.23 38.25
N GLN A 105 29.12 14.19 36.91
CA GLN A 105 30.24 13.82 36.02
C GLN A 105 29.95 14.06 34.53
N LYS A 106 31.05 14.14 33.76
CA LYS A 106 31.27 14.90 32.52
C LYS A 106 30.97 14.10 31.23
N TRP A 107 30.39 14.81 30.27
CA TRP A 107 30.68 14.89 28.82
C TRP A 107 31.56 13.82 28.15
N GLN A 108 31.07 13.29 27.02
CA GLN A 108 31.87 13.22 25.78
C GLN A 108 30.97 13.31 24.52
N SER A 109 31.29 14.30 23.70
CA SER A 109 30.66 14.72 22.45
C SER A 109 31.19 13.94 21.26
N TRP A 110 30.33 13.62 20.29
CA TRP A 110 30.74 13.36 18.91
C TRP A 110 30.16 14.44 18.00
N GLN A 111 31.06 15.30 17.51
CA GLN A 111 30.80 16.35 16.52
C GLN A 111 30.98 15.75 15.12
N SER A 112 30.01 15.95 14.22
CA SER A 112 30.26 15.86 12.78
C SER A 112 30.39 17.28 12.22
N SER A 113 31.46 17.46 11.47
CA SER A 113 31.94 18.73 10.92
C SER A 113 31.61 18.79 9.44
N ARG A 114 30.92 19.86 9.00
CA ARG A 114 31.19 20.60 7.76
C ARG A 114 30.44 21.94 7.74
N PRO A 115 31.04 23.02 7.19
CA PRO A 115 30.69 24.40 7.53
C PRO A 115 29.77 25.06 6.50
N PHE A 116 28.71 25.70 6.96
CA PHE A 116 27.91 26.62 6.15
C PHE A 116 28.68 27.94 5.94
N ARG A 117 29.01 28.27 4.68
CA ARG A 117 29.37 29.63 4.28
C ARG A 117 28.08 30.44 4.07
N ARG A 118 28.00 31.57 4.78
CA ARG A 118 27.03 32.65 4.57
C ARG A 118 27.54 33.59 3.48
N THR A 119 26.63 34.07 2.65
CA THR A 119 26.69 35.41 2.05
C THR A 119 25.33 36.08 2.17
N SER A 120 25.37 37.37 2.48
CA SER A 120 24.31 38.20 3.03
C SER A 120 23.74 39.18 2.00
N LEU A 121 22.41 39.40 2.10
CA LEU A 121 21.67 40.67 2.03
C LEU A 121 21.79 41.61 0.80
N SER A 122 20.66 41.83 0.10
CA SER A 122 19.88 43.10 0.06
C SER A 122 18.55 42.84 -0.70
N LEU A 123 17.33 43.07 -0.20
CA LEU A 123 16.56 44.28 0.18
C LEU A 123 15.95 45.08 -1.01
N GLY A 124 14.60 45.12 -1.04
CA GLY A 124 13.74 45.96 -1.91
C GLY A 124 12.38 45.29 -2.21
N SER A 125 11.47 45.14 -1.23
CA SER A 125 10.37 46.06 -0.84
C SER A 125 9.12 45.99 -1.73
N GLY A 126 8.00 45.51 -1.16
CA GLY A 126 6.66 45.52 -1.76
C GLY A 126 5.61 44.73 -0.94
N PHE A 127 5.41 45.10 0.32
CA PHE A 127 4.36 44.60 1.22
C PHE A 127 2.96 45.04 0.76
N TRP A 128 1.89 44.25 1.03
CA TRP A 128 0.69 44.67 1.81
C TRP A 128 -0.10 43.44 2.35
N HIS A 129 -0.13 43.39 3.69
CA HIS A 129 -0.92 42.70 4.74
C HIS A 129 -1.84 41.49 4.52
N ALA A 130 -1.52 40.42 5.28
CA ALA A 130 -2.48 39.69 6.13
C ALA A 130 -2.07 39.88 7.60
N THR A 131 -2.91 40.57 8.38
CA THR A 131 -2.74 40.84 9.81
C THR A 131 -3.34 39.72 10.66
N GLY A 132 -2.61 39.30 11.72
CA GLY A 132 -3.23 38.55 12.82
C GLY A 132 -2.38 37.51 13.56
N ARG A 133 -1.06 37.70 13.73
CA ARG A 133 -0.25 36.96 14.72
C ARG A 133 0.18 37.90 15.83
N HIS A 134 -0.33 37.70 17.05
CA HIS A 134 0.41 38.08 18.25
C HIS A 134 0.81 36.80 19.00
N SER A 135 2.08 36.45 18.81
CA SER A 135 2.81 35.48 19.61
C SER A 135 3.18 36.14 20.94
N SER A 136 2.47 35.82 22.02
CA SER A 136 3.03 35.95 23.36
C SER A 136 3.83 34.69 23.65
N ARG A 137 5.16 34.78 23.50
CA ARG A 137 6.12 33.82 24.05
C ARG A 137 6.01 33.82 25.58
N ARG A 138 5.10 33.03 26.11
CA ARG A 138 5.22 32.47 27.47
C ARG A 138 5.69 31.04 27.31
N LEU A 139 6.88 30.77 27.86
CA LEU A 139 7.38 29.44 28.17
C LEU A 139 6.29 28.64 28.91
N LEU A 140 5.50 27.88 28.16
CA LEU A 140 4.74 26.78 28.71
C LEU A 140 5.70 25.59 28.71
N ARG A 141 6.22 25.26 29.90
CA ARG A 141 6.59 23.87 30.21
C ARG A 141 5.46 22.99 29.67
N ALA A 142 5.75 22.17 28.66
CA ALA A 142 4.79 21.24 28.11
C ALA A 142 4.38 20.28 29.24
N ILE A 143 3.20 20.51 29.82
CA ILE A 143 2.51 19.50 30.62
C ILE A 143 2.39 18.30 29.67
N PRO A 144 2.87 17.09 30.03
CA PRO A 144 2.72 15.94 29.15
C PRO A 144 1.23 15.64 29.00
N ARG A 145 0.61 16.13 27.91
CA ARG A 145 -0.81 15.97 27.67
C ARG A 145 -1.05 14.57 27.09
N HIS A 146 -1.98 13.83 27.68
CA HIS A 146 -2.39 12.52 27.18
C HIS A 146 -3.14 12.69 25.85
N VAL A 147 -2.92 11.77 24.91
CA VAL A 147 -3.53 11.84 23.56
C VAL A 147 -5.06 11.90 23.62
N ALA A 148 -5.67 11.19 24.58
CA ALA A 148 -7.11 11.25 24.82
C ALA A 148 -7.61 12.67 25.12
N GLN A 149 -6.89 13.44 25.94
CA GLN A 149 -7.24 14.83 26.26
C GLN A 149 -6.97 15.77 25.07
N ILE A 150 -5.90 15.53 24.31
CA ILE A 150 -5.59 16.34 23.11
C ILE A 150 -6.71 16.20 22.07
N LEU A 151 -7.25 15.00 21.92
CA LEU A 151 -8.39 14.71 21.06
C LEU A 151 -9.75 14.94 21.75
N GLN A 152 -9.77 15.64 22.89
CA GLN A 152 -10.98 16.10 23.60
C GLN A 152 -11.91 14.98 24.10
N ALA A 153 -11.39 13.80 24.43
CA ALA A 153 -12.18 12.71 25.01
C ALA A 153 -12.80 13.08 26.38
N ASP A 154 -12.18 14.00 27.10
CA ASP A 154 -12.65 14.53 28.38
C ASP A 154 -14.02 15.22 28.29
N VAL A 155 -14.34 15.82 27.15
CA VAL A 155 -15.66 16.41 26.89
C VAL A 155 -16.74 15.31 26.91
N LEU A 156 -16.48 14.15 26.31
CA LEU A 156 -17.42 13.03 26.30
C LEU A 156 -17.49 12.33 27.66
N TRP A 157 -16.37 12.24 28.39
CA TRP A 157 -16.36 11.74 29.76
C TRP A 157 -17.21 12.60 30.70
N GLN A 158 -17.15 13.93 30.56
CA GLN A 158 -17.99 14.86 31.32
C GLN A 158 -19.48 14.71 30.99
N MET A 159 -19.82 14.24 29.79
CA MET A 159 -21.18 13.87 29.40
C MET A 159 -21.61 12.49 29.90
N GLY A 160 -20.73 11.76 30.62
CA GLY A 160 -21.00 10.44 31.19
C GLY A 160 -20.69 9.27 30.25
N HIS A 161 -20.09 9.51 29.09
CA HIS A 161 -19.68 8.45 28.17
C HIS A 161 -18.23 8.06 28.42
N THR A 162 -17.97 6.81 28.82
CA THR A 162 -16.60 6.31 29.12
C THR A 162 -16.29 4.97 28.46
N GLY A 163 -17.08 4.56 27.45
CA GLY A 163 -16.93 3.27 26.77
C GLY A 163 -17.78 2.14 27.37
N SER A 164 -18.63 2.43 28.37
CA SER A 164 -19.45 1.41 29.04
C SER A 164 -20.34 0.65 28.05
N GLY A 165 -20.43 -0.68 28.25
CA GLY A 165 -21.24 -1.58 27.42
C GLY A 165 -20.69 -1.81 26.00
N VAL A 166 -19.44 -1.44 25.72
CA VAL A 166 -18.74 -1.77 24.47
C VAL A 166 -17.70 -2.85 24.73
N LYS A 167 -17.70 -3.91 23.94
CA LYS A 167 -16.68 -4.95 23.94
C LYS A 167 -15.59 -4.63 22.93
N VAL A 168 -14.36 -4.54 23.41
CA VAL A 168 -13.19 -4.27 22.59
C VAL A 168 -12.24 -5.43 22.65
N ALA A 169 -11.92 -6.01 21.50
CA ALA A 169 -10.89 -7.01 21.37
C ALA A 169 -9.55 -6.40 20.94
N VAL A 170 -8.49 -6.81 21.62
CA VAL A 170 -7.10 -6.44 21.28
C VAL A 170 -6.37 -7.71 20.84
N PHE A 171 -6.05 -7.78 19.54
CA PHE A 171 -5.31 -8.89 18.94
C PHE A 171 -3.84 -8.51 18.88
N ASP A 172 -3.05 -8.98 19.85
CA ASP A 172 -1.67 -8.52 20.04
C ASP A 172 -0.83 -9.56 20.83
N THR A 173 0.24 -9.11 21.49
CA THR A 173 1.13 -9.91 22.35
C THR A 173 0.54 -10.24 23.72
N GLY A 174 -0.71 -9.85 24.01
CA GLY A 174 -1.37 -10.10 25.29
C GLY A 174 -1.44 -8.87 26.18
N LEU A 175 -1.74 -9.07 27.47
CA LEU A 175 -1.88 -8.00 28.46
C LEU A 175 -1.36 -8.48 29.81
N SER A 176 -0.51 -7.67 30.44
CA SER A 176 0.02 -8.01 31.76
C SER A 176 -1.09 -8.25 32.80
N GLU A 177 -0.99 -9.36 33.53
CA GLU A 177 -2.05 -9.87 34.39
C GLU A 177 -2.39 -8.91 35.55
N LYS A 178 -1.35 -8.34 36.17
CA LYS A 178 -1.46 -7.54 37.41
C LYS A 178 -1.28 -6.03 37.18
N HIS A 179 -1.47 -5.57 35.95
CA HIS A 179 -1.22 -4.17 35.62
C HIS A 179 -2.29 -3.23 36.24
N PRO A 180 -1.90 -2.21 37.04
CA PRO A 180 -2.85 -1.43 37.85
C PRO A 180 -3.76 -0.49 37.05
N HIS A 181 -3.51 -0.33 35.76
CA HIS A 181 -4.23 0.58 34.87
C HIS A 181 -5.57 0.06 34.37
N PHE A 182 -5.84 -1.25 34.47
CA PHE A 182 -7.01 -1.87 33.87
C PHE A 182 -7.99 -2.34 34.93
N LYS A 183 -9.27 -2.01 34.72
CA LYS A 183 -10.37 -2.35 35.65
C LYS A 183 -11.27 -3.46 35.11
N ASN A 184 -11.57 -3.44 33.81
CA ASN A 184 -12.64 -4.24 33.22
C ASN A 184 -12.12 -5.21 32.14
N VAL A 185 -11.10 -6.00 32.49
CA VAL A 185 -10.63 -7.10 31.64
C VAL A 185 -11.56 -8.28 31.83
N LYS A 186 -12.40 -8.58 30.84
CA LYS A 186 -13.35 -9.70 30.88
C LYS A 186 -12.68 -11.03 30.60
N GLU A 187 -11.72 -11.01 29.67
CA GLU A 187 -11.15 -12.24 29.16
C GLU A 187 -9.72 -12.03 28.68
N ARG A 188 -8.88 -13.04 28.93
CA ARG A 188 -7.54 -13.19 28.34
C ARG A 188 -7.47 -14.59 27.75
N THR A 189 -7.29 -14.69 26.44
CA THR A 189 -7.15 -15.96 25.71
C THR A 189 -5.82 -15.99 24.99
N ASN A 190 -5.25 -17.17 24.82
CA ASN A 190 -4.05 -17.37 24.04
C ASN A 190 -4.31 -18.39 22.93
N TRP A 191 -4.00 -17.97 21.71
CA TRP A 191 -4.20 -18.72 20.48
C TRP A 191 -2.89 -19.31 19.94
N THR A 192 -1.78 -19.05 20.63
CA THR A 192 -0.45 -19.54 20.29
C THR A 192 -0.11 -20.84 21.01
N ASN A 193 0.98 -21.49 20.61
CA ASN A 193 1.47 -22.71 21.26
C ASN A 193 2.24 -22.46 22.57
N GLU A 194 2.49 -21.22 22.97
CA GLU A 194 3.16 -20.91 24.25
C GLU A 194 2.18 -21.06 25.41
N LYS A 195 2.61 -21.49 26.59
CA LYS A 195 1.73 -21.70 27.75
C LYS A 195 1.69 -20.49 28.68
N THR A 196 1.34 -19.31 28.15
CA THR A 196 1.25 -18.07 28.93
C THR A 196 0.14 -17.14 28.42
N LEU A 197 -0.49 -16.42 29.35
CA LEU A 197 -1.43 -15.33 29.07
C LEU A 197 -0.79 -13.94 29.27
N ASP A 198 0.41 -13.89 29.83
CA ASP A 198 1.13 -12.66 30.15
C ASP A 198 1.78 -12.05 28.91
N ASP A 199 1.98 -10.74 28.94
CA ASP A 199 2.60 -10.00 27.84
C ASP A 199 4.12 -9.92 28.04
N GLY A 200 4.85 -10.80 27.36
CA GLY A 200 6.31 -10.84 27.41
C GLY A 200 7.02 -9.68 26.68
N LEU A 201 6.31 -8.93 25.84
CA LEU A 201 6.89 -7.84 25.01
C LEU A 201 6.43 -6.44 25.44
N GLY A 202 5.26 -6.33 26.06
CA GLY A 202 4.67 -5.08 26.53
C GLY A 202 3.96 -4.27 25.44
N HIS A 203 3.92 -4.75 24.19
CA HIS A 203 3.25 -4.05 23.09
C HIS A 203 1.73 -4.11 23.25
N GLY A 204 1.17 -5.30 23.44
CA GLY A 204 -0.27 -5.47 23.67
C GLY A 204 -0.77 -4.73 24.92
N THR A 205 0.03 -4.70 25.99
CA THR A 205 -0.27 -3.91 27.21
C THR A 205 -0.32 -2.41 26.91
N PHE A 206 0.62 -1.90 26.11
CA PHE A 206 0.60 -0.51 25.67
C PHE A 206 -0.65 -0.20 24.83
N VAL A 207 -0.96 -1.04 23.84
CA VAL A 207 -2.11 -0.92 22.94
C VAL A 207 -3.43 -0.92 23.72
N ALA A 208 -3.64 -1.91 24.60
CA ALA A 208 -4.79 -1.94 25.48
C ALA A 208 -4.85 -0.71 26.39
N GLY A 209 -3.70 -0.21 26.85
CA GLY A 209 -3.58 0.99 27.66
C GLY A 209 -4.09 2.25 26.98
N VAL A 210 -3.73 2.46 25.73
CA VAL A 210 -4.23 3.60 24.92
C VAL A 210 -5.75 3.54 24.77
N ILE A 211 -6.32 2.34 24.68
CA ILE A 211 -7.78 2.14 24.55
C ILE A 211 -8.50 2.39 25.87
N ALA A 212 -8.11 1.72 26.97
CA ALA A 212 -8.95 1.60 28.17
C ALA A 212 -8.22 1.72 29.52
N SER A 213 -7.02 2.31 29.56
CA SER A 213 -6.37 2.63 30.84
C SER A 213 -7.21 3.64 31.66
N MET A 214 -7.40 3.36 32.95
CA MET A 214 -8.11 4.24 33.90
C MET A 214 -7.19 5.07 34.80
N ARG A 215 -5.90 4.74 34.90
CA ARG A 215 -4.92 5.37 35.80
C ARG A 215 -3.65 5.66 35.01
N GLU A 216 -2.97 6.76 35.33
CA GLU A 216 -1.64 7.13 34.81
C GLU A 216 -1.46 6.80 33.30
N CYS A 217 -1.68 7.78 32.42
CA CYS A 217 -1.89 7.55 30.98
C CYS A 217 -3.27 6.97 30.65
N GLN A 218 -4.27 7.80 30.94
CA GLN A 218 -5.67 7.52 30.69
C GLN A 218 -5.93 7.27 29.20
N GLY A 219 -6.57 6.14 28.91
CA GLY A 219 -7.06 5.78 27.58
C GLY A 219 -8.40 6.44 27.26
N PHE A 220 -8.92 6.21 26.06
CA PHE A 220 -10.17 6.82 25.59
C PHE A 220 -11.44 6.28 26.26
N ALA A 221 -11.48 4.98 26.52
CA ALA A 221 -12.69 4.23 26.91
C ALA A 221 -12.44 3.36 28.17
N PRO A 222 -12.18 3.97 29.35
CA PRO A 222 -11.74 3.26 30.55
C PRO A 222 -12.75 2.27 31.15
N ASP A 223 -14.06 2.41 30.86
CA ASP A 223 -15.09 1.48 31.35
C ASP A 223 -15.55 0.45 30.29
N SER A 224 -14.85 0.38 29.14
CA SER A 224 -15.11 -0.66 28.13
C SER A 224 -14.73 -2.06 28.61
N GLU A 225 -15.33 -3.08 27.99
CA GLU A 225 -15.04 -4.49 28.26
C GLU A 225 -13.85 -4.94 27.41
N LEU A 226 -12.70 -5.15 28.04
CA LEU A 226 -11.49 -5.59 27.34
C LEU A 226 -11.46 -7.11 27.19
N HIS A 227 -11.34 -7.56 25.94
CA HIS A 227 -11.05 -8.94 25.54
C HIS A 227 -9.65 -9.01 24.92
N ILE A 228 -8.72 -9.69 25.58
CA ILE A 228 -7.32 -9.70 25.15
C ILE A 228 -7.00 -11.02 24.49
N PHE A 229 -6.74 -10.98 23.19
CA PHE A 229 -6.47 -12.16 22.38
C PHE A 229 -4.99 -12.16 22.02
N ARG A 230 -4.22 -12.99 22.73
CA ARG A 230 -2.82 -13.22 22.41
C ARG A 230 -2.72 -14.10 21.17
N VAL A 231 -2.31 -13.50 20.06
CA VAL A 231 -2.14 -14.17 18.76
C VAL A 231 -0.68 -14.20 18.31
N PHE A 232 0.23 -13.60 19.09
CA PHE A 232 1.67 -13.61 18.86
C PHE A 232 2.43 -14.31 19.98
N THR A 233 3.45 -15.06 19.59
CA THR A 233 4.46 -15.56 20.54
C THR A 233 5.39 -14.44 20.97
N ASN A 234 6.22 -14.67 21.99
CA ASN A 234 7.24 -13.70 22.40
C ASN A 234 8.32 -13.50 21.34
N ASN A 235 8.45 -14.45 20.40
CA ASN A 235 9.30 -14.34 19.22
C ASN A 235 8.60 -13.63 18.04
N GLN A 236 7.43 -13.02 18.26
CA GLN A 236 6.61 -12.32 17.26
C GLN A 236 6.18 -13.20 16.09
N VAL A 237 5.99 -14.49 16.35
CA VAL A 237 5.48 -15.45 15.38
C VAL A 237 3.97 -15.59 15.53
N SER A 238 3.26 -15.63 14.40
CA SER A 238 1.84 -15.99 14.36
C SER A 238 1.53 -16.92 13.18
N TYR A 239 0.37 -17.57 13.19
CA TYR A 239 -0.13 -18.40 12.09
C TYR A 239 -1.51 -17.93 11.66
N THR A 240 -1.81 -18.06 10.37
CA THR A 240 -3.15 -17.77 9.81
C THR A 240 -4.25 -18.48 10.60
N SER A 241 -4.10 -19.77 10.89
CA SER A 241 -5.09 -20.57 11.62
C SER A 241 -5.39 -20.01 13.02
N TRP A 242 -4.42 -19.40 13.70
CA TRP A 242 -4.63 -18.75 15.00
C TRP A 242 -5.51 -17.50 14.86
N PHE A 243 -5.33 -16.72 13.79
CA PHE A 243 -6.22 -15.61 13.48
C PHE A 243 -7.62 -16.09 13.12
N LEU A 244 -7.76 -17.14 12.31
CA LEU A 244 -9.06 -17.68 11.93
C LEU A 244 -9.87 -18.12 13.15
N ASP A 245 -9.23 -18.82 14.08
CA ASP A 245 -9.87 -19.24 15.34
C ASP A 245 -10.21 -18.06 16.25
N ALA A 246 -9.27 -17.13 16.41
CA ALA A 246 -9.50 -15.93 17.21
C ALA A 246 -10.62 -15.06 16.65
N PHE A 247 -10.73 -14.93 15.32
CA PHE A 247 -11.81 -14.21 14.65
C PHE A 247 -13.15 -14.93 14.79
N ASN A 248 -13.20 -16.25 14.59
CA ASN A 248 -14.41 -17.04 14.83
C ASN A 248 -14.90 -16.85 16.27
N TYR A 249 -14.00 -16.88 17.24
CA TYR A 249 -14.34 -16.65 18.64
C TYR A 249 -14.79 -15.20 18.92
N ALA A 250 -14.17 -14.19 18.28
CA ALA A 250 -14.61 -12.80 18.38
C ALA A 250 -16.04 -12.60 17.84
N ILE A 251 -16.39 -13.26 16.73
CA ILE A 251 -17.75 -13.26 16.16
C ILE A 251 -18.72 -13.89 17.17
N LEU A 252 -18.39 -15.07 17.72
CA LEU A 252 -19.21 -15.75 18.72
C LEU A 252 -19.45 -14.92 19.99
N LYS A 253 -18.42 -14.19 20.45
CA LYS A 253 -18.51 -13.29 21.61
C LYS A 253 -19.24 -11.98 21.31
N LYS A 254 -19.58 -11.72 20.04
CA LYS A 254 -20.17 -10.48 19.55
C LYS A 254 -19.35 -9.28 19.99
N ILE A 255 -18.05 -9.30 19.66
CA ILE A 255 -17.16 -8.16 19.88
C ILE A 255 -17.63 -6.97 19.02
N ASP A 256 -17.64 -5.76 19.59
CA ASP A 256 -18.08 -4.57 18.86
C ASP A 256 -16.92 -3.92 18.07
N VAL A 257 -15.74 -3.84 18.70
CA VAL A 257 -14.56 -3.18 18.14
C VAL A 257 -13.36 -4.10 18.24
N LEU A 258 -12.62 -4.27 17.15
CA LEU A 258 -11.38 -5.05 17.12
C LEU A 258 -10.23 -4.14 16.69
N ASN A 259 -9.21 -4.04 17.54
CA ASN A 259 -7.95 -3.39 17.19
C ASN A 259 -6.92 -4.43 16.75
N LEU A 260 -6.37 -4.22 15.55
CA LEU A 260 -5.31 -5.02 14.96
C LEU A 260 -4.11 -4.11 14.65
N SER A 261 -3.27 -3.88 15.66
CA SER A 261 -2.05 -3.03 15.60
C SER A 261 -0.87 -3.67 14.87
N ILE A 262 -1.18 -4.51 13.89
CA ILE A 262 -0.23 -5.32 13.14
C ILE A 262 -0.62 -5.26 11.67
N GLY A 263 0.38 -5.39 10.81
CA GLY A 263 0.19 -5.52 9.38
C GLY A 263 1.25 -6.46 8.84
N GLY A 264 0.96 -7.05 7.70
CA GLY A 264 1.96 -7.71 6.88
C GLY A 264 1.84 -7.24 5.45
N PRO A 265 2.82 -7.61 4.61
CA PRO A 265 2.68 -7.54 3.17
C PRO A 265 1.39 -8.23 2.77
N ASP A 266 0.78 -7.72 1.72
CA ASP A 266 -0.48 -8.23 1.23
C ASP A 266 -0.22 -9.52 0.44
N PHE A 267 -0.15 -10.62 1.19
CA PHE A 267 0.07 -11.96 0.67
C PHE A 267 -1.28 -12.61 0.34
N MET A 268 -1.30 -13.59 -0.58
CA MET A 268 -2.42 -14.56 -0.84
C MET A 268 -2.90 -15.38 0.40
N ASP A 269 -2.97 -14.79 1.59
CA ASP A 269 -3.69 -15.39 2.70
C ASP A 269 -5.19 -15.11 2.53
N HIS A 270 -5.75 -15.66 1.45
CA HIS A 270 -7.19 -15.57 1.18
C HIS A 270 -8.03 -16.03 2.39
N PRO A 271 -7.66 -17.08 3.15
CA PRO A 271 -8.38 -17.42 4.38
C PRO A 271 -8.43 -16.24 5.36
N PHE A 272 -7.32 -15.53 5.57
CA PHE A 272 -7.28 -14.36 6.44
C PHE A 272 -8.18 -13.22 5.94
N VAL A 273 -8.11 -12.87 4.65
CA VAL A 273 -8.92 -11.79 4.07
C VAL A 273 -10.41 -12.14 4.05
N ASP A 274 -10.77 -13.36 3.63
CA ASP A 274 -12.16 -13.87 3.68
C ASP A 274 -12.71 -13.77 5.11
N LYS A 275 -11.89 -14.10 6.11
CA LYS A 275 -12.28 -14.02 7.52
C LYS A 275 -12.41 -12.58 8.03
N VAL A 276 -11.58 -11.65 7.54
CA VAL A 276 -11.74 -10.21 7.82
C VAL A 276 -13.08 -9.69 7.27
N TRP A 277 -13.46 -10.10 6.05
CA TRP A 277 -14.77 -9.76 5.49
C TRP A 277 -15.91 -10.37 6.31
N GLU A 278 -15.81 -11.62 6.70
CA GLU A 278 -16.82 -12.25 7.55
C GLU A 278 -16.93 -11.58 8.94
N LEU A 279 -15.79 -11.24 9.55
CA LEU A 279 -15.74 -10.53 10.83
C LEU A 279 -16.48 -9.19 10.74
N THR A 280 -16.19 -8.40 9.71
CA THR A 280 -16.89 -7.11 9.50
C THR A 280 -18.35 -7.32 9.14
N ALA A 281 -18.71 -8.34 8.35
CA ALA A 281 -20.10 -8.72 8.05
C ALA A 281 -20.90 -9.01 9.34
N ASN A 282 -20.26 -9.56 10.37
CA ASN A 282 -20.83 -9.75 11.71
C ASN A 282 -20.77 -8.49 12.60
N ARG A 283 -20.74 -7.29 11.97
CA ARG A 283 -20.79 -5.96 12.60
C ARG A 283 -19.59 -5.57 13.46
N VAL A 284 -18.50 -6.35 13.44
CA VAL A 284 -17.29 -5.98 14.18
C VAL A 284 -16.59 -4.83 13.47
N ILE A 285 -16.39 -3.71 14.16
CA ILE A 285 -15.65 -2.56 13.63
C ILE A 285 -14.15 -2.84 13.77
N MET A 286 -13.50 -3.10 12.64
CA MET A 286 -12.08 -3.41 12.61
C MET A 286 -11.24 -2.14 12.36
N VAL A 287 -10.28 -1.90 13.25
CA VAL A 287 -9.30 -0.80 13.15
C VAL A 287 -7.92 -1.41 13.04
N SER A 288 -7.14 -1.00 12.03
CA SER A 288 -5.82 -1.56 11.80
C SER A 288 -4.79 -0.49 11.39
N ALA A 289 -3.54 -0.74 11.75
CA ALA A 289 -2.40 0.12 11.46
C ALA A 289 -2.00 0.01 9.98
N ILE A 290 -1.79 1.14 9.31
CA ILE A 290 -1.51 1.15 7.86
C ILE A 290 -0.12 0.61 7.47
N GLY A 291 0.81 0.50 8.42
CA GLY A 291 2.19 0.06 8.19
C GLY A 291 3.22 1.12 8.58
N ASN A 292 4.49 0.70 8.68
CA ASN A 292 5.61 1.53 9.14
C ASN A 292 6.74 1.62 8.11
N ASP A 293 6.39 1.43 6.84
CA ASP A 293 7.34 1.27 5.73
C ASP A 293 7.41 2.55 4.86
N GLY A 294 6.85 3.65 5.36
CA GLY A 294 7.03 4.99 4.80
C GLY A 294 8.49 5.47 4.88
N PRO A 295 8.85 6.52 4.11
CA PRO A 295 7.97 7.47 3.44
C PRO A 295 7.65 7.15 1.97
N LEU A 296 8.01 5.95 1.50
CA LEU A 296 7.68 5.50 0.14
C LEU A 296 6.17 5.31 -0.02
N TYR A 297 5.69 5.52 -1.24
CA TYR A 297 4.29 5.33 -1.64
C TYR A 297 4.07 3.87 -2.05
N GLY A 298 2.84 3.36 -1.93
CA GLY A 298 2.55 1.94 -2.21
C GLY A 298 2.99 0.99 -1.10
N THR A 299 3.23 1.48 0.12
CA THR A 299 3.81 0.70 1.23
C THR A 299 2.77 0.22 2.26
N LEU A 300 1.51 0.09 1.82
CA LEU A 300 0.40 -0.27 2.70
C LEU A 300 0.47 -1.74 3.13
N ASN A 301 0.04 -2.01 4.36
CA ASN A 301 -0.05 -3.37 4.89
C ASN A 301 -1.49 -3.88 5.01
N ASN A 302 -1.67 -5.19 4.79
CA ASN A 302 -2.93 -5.90 4.98
C ASN A 302 -3.18 -6.20 6.48
N PRO A 303 -4.41 -6.05 7.00
CA PRO A 303 -5.68 -5.73 6.31
C PRO A 303 -6.09 -4.26 6.36
N ALA A 304 -5.22 -3.34 6.79
CA ALA A 304 -5.57 -1.92 6.92
C ALA A 304 -5.89 -1.26 5.58
N ASP A 305 -5.47 -1.90 4.50
CA ASP A 305 -5.69 -1.53 3.12
C ASP A 305 -7.11 -1.90 2.60
N GLN A 306 -7.79 -2.89 3.21
CA GLN A 306 -9.13 -3.34 2.84
C GLN A 306 -10.21 -2.24 2.95
N MET A 307 -11.24 -2.33 2.10
CA MET A 307 -12.30 -1.30 2.03
C MET A 307 -13.12 -1.19 3.32
N ASP A 308 -13.45 -2.30 3.97
CA ASP A 308 -14.28 -2.34 5.19
C ASP A 308 -13.48 -2.08 6.48
N VAL A 309 -12.15 -2.12 6.42
CA VAL A 309 -11.27 -1.87 7.57
C VAL A 309 -10.95 -0.38 7.67
N ILE A 310 -10.93 0.14 8.89
CA ILE A 310 -10.47 1.51 9.18
C ILE A 310 -8.94 1.47 9.28
N GLY A 311 -8.28 1.89 8.20
CA GLY A 311 -6.83 1.96 8.09
C GLY A 311 -6.29 3.28 8.62
N VAL A 312 -5.36 3.21 9.58
CA VAL A 312 -4.90 4.37 10.36
C VAL A 312 -3.43 4.67 10.12
N GLY A 313 -3.13 5.88 9.63
CA GLY A 313 -1.78 6.42 9.53
C GLY A 313 -1.36 7.24 10.76
N GLY A 314 -0.06 7.52 10.87
CA GLY A 314 0.55 8.17 12.02
C GLY A 314 1.03 9.60 11.76
N ILE A 315 0.75 10.52 12.69
CA ILE A 315 1.31 11.88 12.73
C ILE A 315 2.11 12.14 14.01
N ASP A 316 2.93 13.20 14.00
CA ASP A 316 3.55 13.76 15.19
C ASP A 316 2.63 14.78 15.91
N PHE A 317 3.10 15.34 17.03
CA PHE A 317 2.32 16.31 17.81
C PHE A 317 2.25 17.70 17.16
N GLU A 318 3.06 17.94 16.15
CA GLU A 318 3.09 19.12 15.30
C GLU A 318 2.14 19.01 14.09
N ASP A 319 1.38 17.92 14.00
CA ASP A 319 0.46 17.60 12.90
C ASP A 319 1.15 17.34 11.54
N ASN A 320 2.43 16.91 11.54
CA ASN A 320 3.11 16.41 10.33
C ASN A 320 2.92 14.89 10.20
N ILE A 321 2.86 14.41 8.95
CA ILE A 321 2.90 12.96 8.67
C ILE A 321 4.20 12.37 9.21
N ALA A 322 4.09 11.36 10.07
CA ALA A 322 5.26 10.69 10.61
C ALA A 322 6.03 9.99 9.48
N ARG A 323 7.35 10.11 9.46
CA ARG A 323 8.17 9.59 8.36
C ARG A 323 7.98 8.09 8.12
N PHE A 324 7.77 7.32 9.18
CA PHE A 324 7.53 5.88 9.10
C PHE A 324 6.13 5.53 8.59
N SER A 325 5.14 6.44 8.65
CA SER A 325 3.76 6.09 8.27
C SER A 325 3.72 5.69 6.80
N SER A 326 3.28 4.45 6.54
CA SER A 326 3.05 3.97 5.18
C SER A 326 2.04 4.86 4.45
N ARG A 327 2.18 4.90 3.12
CA ARG A 327 1.42 5.79 2.23
C ARG A 327 0.81 4.99 1.10
N GLY A 328 -0.39 5.38 0.70
CA GLY A 328 -1.08 4.75 -0.41
C GLY A 328 -0.41 5.02 -1.76
N MET A 329 -1.01 4.61 -2.86
CA MET A 329 -2.31 3.93 -2.98
C MET A 329 -2.27 2.43 -2.66
N THR A 330 -3.42 1.75 -2.73
CA THR A 330 -3.50 0.28 -2.66
C THR A 330 -2.80 -0.36 -3.86
N THR A 331 -2.00 -1.40 -3.60
CA THR A 331 -1.14 -2.01 -4.64
C THR A 331 -1.86 -3.08 -5.45
N TRP A 332 -2.90 -3.72 -4.93
CA TRP A 332 -3.59 -4.81 -5.65
C TRP A 332 -4.39 -4.40 -6.86
N GLU A 333 -4.62 -3.11 -7.06
CA GLU A 333 -5.34 -2.58 -8.22
C GLU A 333 -4.39 -1.96 -9.25
N LEU A 334 -3.08 -1.89 -8.95
CA LEU A 334 -2.09 -1.31 -9.85
C LEU A 334 -2.00 -2.02 -11.21
N PRO A 335 -2.19 -3.35 -11.33
CA PRO A 335 -2.29 -3.99 -12.64
C PRO A 335 -3.46 -3.46 -13.49
N GLY A 336 -4.51 -2.93 -12.86
CA GLY A 336 -5.63 -2.24 -13.52
C GLY A 336 -5.35 -0.74 -13.79
N GLY A 337 -4.15 -0.28 -13.50
CA GLY A 337 -3.64 1.07 -13.77
C GLY A 337 -3.63 2.03 -12.59
N TYR A 338 -4.39 1.81 -11.51
CA TYR A 338 -4.39 2.72 -10.36
C TYR A 338 -5.02 2.13 -9.09
N GLY A 339 -4.54 2.54 -7.90
CA GLY A 339 -5.05 2.13 -6.59
C GLY A 339 -6.04 3.08 -5.92
N ARG A 340 -6.69 2.62 -4.86
CA ARG A 340 -7.60 3.38 -3.99
C ARG A 340 -6.89 4.18 -2.92
N VAL A 341 -7.60 5.19 -2.40
CA VAL A 341 -7.13 6.05 -1.30
C VAL A 341 -7.07 5.27 0.02
N LYS A 342 -5.86 5.20 0.57
CA LYS A 342 -5.54 4.76 1.93
C LYS A 342 -4.30 5.53 2.43
N PRO A 343 -4.12 5.78 3.75
CA PRO A 343 -5.00 5.41 4.86
C PRO A 343 -6.37 6.11 4.80
N ASP A 344 -7.33 5.69 5.62
CA ASP A 344 -8.64 6.37 5.69
C ASP A 344 -8.54 7.69 6.47
N ILE A 345 -7.83 7.67 7.59
CA ILE A 345 -7.57 8.82 8.46
C ILE A 345 -6.17 8.70 9.08
N VAL A 346 -5.71 9.80 9.68
CA VAL A 346 -4.47 9.82 10.48
C VAL A 346 -4.71 10.30 11.90
N THR A 347 -3.85 9.87 12.82
CA THR A 347 -3.86 10.37 14.21
C THR A 347 -2.48 10.26 14.84
N TYR A 348 -2.33 10.75 16.06
CA TYR A 348 -1.05 10.75 16.77
C TYR A 348 -0.48 9.34 16.87
N GLY A 349 0.68 9.15 16.24
CA GLY A 349 1.41 7.89 16.20
C GLY A 349 2.87 8.05 16.59
N SER A 350 3.38 9.28 16.76
CA SER A 350 4.74 9.53 17.25
C SER A 350 4.73 10.03 18.70
N GLY A 351 5.57 9.42 19.55
CA GLY A 351 5.76 9.85 20.94
C GLY A 351 4.54 9.71 21.84
N VAL A 352 3.62 8.79 21.54
CA VAL A 352 2.39 8.61 22.32
C VAL A 352 2.71 7.91 23.63
N ARG A 353 2.23 8.47 24.74
CA ARG A 353 2.32 7.87 26.07
C ARG A 353 1.19 6.88 26.32
N GLY A 354 1.52 5.66 26.68
CA GLY A 354 0.60 4.57 27.02
C GLY A 354 1.14 3.72 28.16
N SER A 355 0.44 2.65 28.51
CA SER A 355 0.80 1.81 29.67
C SER A 355 2.14 1.09 29.47
N GLY A 356 2.95 1.05 30.52
CA GLY A 356 4.18 0.25 30.59
C GLY A 356 3.89 -1.26 30.60
N MET A 357 4.93 -2.08 30.62
CA MET A 357 4.75 -3.55 30.66
C MET A 357 4.23 -4.05 32.01
N LYS A 358 4.68 -3.44 33.12
CA LYS A 358 4.31 -3.84 34.50
C LYS A 358 3.56 -2.73 35.24
N GLU A 359 4.06 -1.51 35.15
CA GLU A 359 3.50 -0.32 35.78
C GLU A 359 3.93 0.95 35.03
N GLY A 360 3.31 2.09 35.39
CA GLY A 360 3.66 3.40 34.85
C GLY A 360 3.36 3.55 33.36
N CYS A 361 3.96 4.57 32.75
CA CYS A 361 3.77 4.87 31.34
C CYS A 361 5.07 4.77 30.54
N ARG A 362 4.98 4.31 29.30
CA ARG A 362 6.04 4.36 28.29
C ARG A 362 5.60 5.16 27.08
N SER A 363 6.56 5.68 26.30
CA SER A 363 6.30 6.39 25.05
C SER A 363 6.75 5.58 23.85
N LEU A 364 5.86 5.37 22.88
CA LEU A 364 6.15 4.64 21.66
C LEU A 364 5.76 5.41 20.40
N SER A 365 6.42 5.08 19.30
CA SER A 365 6.12 5.59 17.97
C SER A 365 5.88 4.47 16.98
N GLY A 366 4.82 4.57 16.18
CA GLY A 366 4.44 3.63 15.13
C GLY A 366 2.98 3.80 14.71
N THR A 367 2.57 3.29 13.55
CA THR A 367 1.15 3.22 13.19
C THR A 367 0.39 2.19 14.04
N SER A 368 1.12 1.20 14.59
CA SER A 368 0.63 0.29 15.65
C SER A 368 0.22 1.02 16.94
N VAL A 369 0.69 2.26 17.12
CA VAL A 369 0.33 3.19 18.20
C VAL A 369 -0.82 4.11 17.80
N ALA A 370 -0.92 4.50 16.53
CA ALA A 370 -2.02 5.31 16.02
C ALA A 370 -3.34 4.50 15.92
N SER A 371 -3.29 3.23 15.52
CA SER A 371 -4.45 2.32 15.46
C SER A 371 -5.25 2.27 16.78
N PRO A 372 -4.66 2.04 17.97
CA PRO A 372 -5.41 1.99 19.21
C PRO A 372 -5.93 3.34 19.68
N VAL A 373 -5.34 4.46 19.22
CA VAL A 373 -5.93 5.80 19.44
C VAL A 373 -7.29 5.88 18.74
N VAL A 374 -7.38 5.42 17.49
CA VAL A 374 -8.65 5.36 16.75
C VAL A 374 -9.58 4.29 17.34
N ALA A 375 -9.08 3.10 17.69
CA ALA A 375 -9.92 2.06 18.28
C ALA A 375 -10.53 2.51 19.63
N GLY A 376 -9.75 3.20 20.46
CA GLY A 376 -10.23 3.82 21.69
C GLY A 376 -11.27 4.91 21.43
N ALA A 377 -11.04 5.79 20.45
CA ALA A 377 -12.00 6.79 20.02
C ALA A 377 -13.31 6.16 19.51
N VAL A 378 -13.22 5.13 18.66
CA VAL A 378 -14.36 4.37 18.13
C VAL A 378 -15.14 3.70 19.26
N THR A 379 -14.46 3.13 20.24
CA THR A 379 -15.08 2.52 21.43
C THR A 379 -15.85 3.57 22.23
N LEU A 380 -15.23 4.72 22.47
CA LEU A 380 -15.87 5.83 23.18
C LEU A 380 -17.09 6.34 22.40
N LEU A 381 -16.96 6.57 21.10
CA LEU A 381 -18.05 7.00 20.21
C LEU A 381 -19.19 6.00 20.17
N ALA A 382 -18.90 4.70 20.05
CA ALA A 382 -19.91 3.65 20.06
C ALA A 382 -20.74 3.70 21.35
N SER A 383 -20.11 3.97 22.51
CA SER A 383 -20.82 4.12 23.80
C SER A 383 -21.73 5.34 23.90
N THR A 384 -21.62 6.30 22.98
CA THR A 384 -22.44 7.52 22.99
C THR A 384 -23.78 7.35 22.27
N VAL A 385 -23.89 6.36 21.38
CA VAL A 385 -25.08 6.16 20.55
C VAL A 385 -26.10 5.30 21.30
N LEU A 386 -27.31 5.82 21.48
CA LEU A 386 -28.40 5.10 22.17
C LEU A 386 -28.88 3.90 21.37
N ASN A 387 -29.09 4.06 20.05
CA ASN A 387 -29.44 2.96 19.17
C ASN A 387 -28.18 2.31 18.59
N ARG A 388 -27.69 1.27 19.27
CA ARG A 388 -26.48 0.53 18.90
C ARG A 388 -26.57 -0.14 17.53
N GLU A 389 -27.76 -0.45 17.03
CA GLU A 389 -27.93 -1.12 15.74
C GLU A 389 -27.51 -0.23 14.56
N LEU A 390 -27.51 1.09 14.74
CA LEU A 390 -27.02 2.05 13.73
C LEU A 390 -25.50 2.09 13.64
N VAL A 391 -24.79 1.59 14.66
CA VAL A 391 -23.33 1.56 14.72
C VAL A 391 -22.86 0.26 14.07
N ASN A 392 -22.30 0.39 12.88
CA ASN A 392 -21.75 -0.71 12.08
C ASN A 392 -20.41 -0.25 11.44
N PRO A 393 -19.65 -1.15 10.80
CA PRO A 393 -18.36 -0.80 10.21
C PRO A 393 -18.42 0.37 9.23
N ALA A 394 -19.41 0.42 8.33
CA ALA A 394 -19.56 1.52 7.39
C ALA A 394 -19.98 2.83 8.07
N SER A 395 -21.00 2.83 8.95
CA SER A 395 -21.48 4.06 9.57
C SER A 395 -20.41 4.71 10.46
N MET A 396 -19.65 3.91 11.20
CA MET A 396 -18.51 4.41 11.98
C MET A 396 -17.43 4.99 11.06
N LYS A 397 -17.05 4.26 10.00
CA LYS A 397 -16.07 4.73 9.03
C LYS A 397 -16.51 6.03 8.36
N GLN A 398 -17.77 6.12 7.95
CA GLN A 398 -18.40 7.32 7.40
C GLN A 398 -18.29 8.52 8.33
N ALA A 399 -18.61 8.34 9.62
CA ALA A 399 -18.53 9.42 10.59
C ALA A 399 -17.09 9.92 10.78
N LEU A 400 -16.12 9.01 10.85
CA LEU A 400 -14.71 9.34 11.00
C LEU A 400 -14.14 10.09 9.79
N ILE A 401 -14.42 9.62 8.57
CA ILE A 401 -13.91 10.29 7.37
C ILE A 401 -14.60 11.64 7.12
N ALA A 402 -15.90 11.75 7.42
CA ALA A 402 -16.65 13.00 7.23
C ALA A 402 -16.32 14.05 8.29
N SER A 403 -15.86 13.64 9.48
CA SER A 403 -15.44 14.55 10.53
C SER A 403 -13.97 14.97 10.44
N ALA A 404 -13.13 14.19 9.76
CA ALA A 404 -11.69 14.36 9.73
C ALA A 404 -11.27 15.78 9.31
N ARG A 405 -10.23 16.30 10.00
CA ARG A 405 -9.66 17.61 9.73
C ARG A 405 -8.44 17.46 8.83
N ARG A 406 -8.54 17.95 7.60
CA ARG A 406 -7.42 17.95 6.65
C ARG A 406 -6.21 18.70 7.18
N LEU A 407 -5.04 18.11 6.95
CA LEU A 407 -3.72 18.67 7.17
C LEU A 407 -3.30 19.47 5.91
N PRO A 408 -2.85 20.72 6.07
CA PRO A 408 -2.45 21.54 4.94
C PRO A 408 -1.16 21.01 4.31
N GLY A 409 -1.06 21.07 2.99
CA GLY A 409 0.15 20.70 2.25
C GLY A 409 0.42 19.20 2.12
N VAL A 410 -0.51 18.34 2.55
CA VAL A 410 -0.40 16.87 2.52
C VAL A 410 -1.43 16.30 1.55
N ASN A 411 -1.11 15.24 0.80
CA ASN A 411 -2.06 14.65 -0.15
C ASN A 411 -2.90 13.51 0.45
N MET A 412 -3.99 13.13 -0.22
CA MET A 412 -4.92 12.12 0.28
C MET A 412 -4.31 10.71 0.44
N PHE A 413 -3.25 10.35 -0.29
CA PHE A 413 -2.56 9.07 -0.11
C PHE A 413 -1.62 9.06 1.11
N GLU A 414 -1.36 10.22 1.71
CA GLU A 414 -0.58 10.35 2.95
C GLU A 414 -1.48 10.53 4.18
N GLN A 415 -2.54 11.33 4.06
CA GLN A 415 -3.40 11.68 5.20
C GLN A 415 -4.81 11.04 5.17
N GLY A 416 -5.20 10.41 4.07
CA GLY A 416 -6.59 10.03 3.82
C GLY A 416 -7.53 11.25 3.80
N HIS A 417 -8.55 11.20 4.65
CA HIS A 417 -9.48 12.32 4.87
C HIS A 417 -8.96 13.35 5.88
N GLY A 418 -7.85 13.05 6.54
CA GLY A 418 -7.17 13.94 7.48
C GLY A 418 -7.11 13.39 8.90
N LYS A 419 -6.82 14.29 9.84
CA LYS A 419 -6.66 13.99 11.26
C LYS A 419 -8.00 13.71 11.92
N LEU A 420 -8.05 12.69 12.78
CA LEU A 420 -9.20 12.36 13.62
C LEU A 420 -9.73 13.60 14.39
N ASP A 421 -11.02 13.88 14.23
CA ASP A 421 -11.79 14.85 15.03
C ASP A 421 -12.91 14.11 15.78
N LEU A 422 -12.67 13.86 17.07
CA LEU A 422 -13.55 13.06 17.92
C LEU A 422 -14.91 13.73 18.16
N ILE A 423 -14.92 15.04 18.42
CA ILE A 423 -16.14 15.76 18.77
C ILE A 423 -17.04 15.90 17.56
N ARG A 424 -16.47 16.20 16.39
CA ARG A 424 -17.24 16.26 15.16
C ARG A 424 -17.74 14.88 14.73
N ALA A 425 -16.98 13.81 14.96
CA ALA A 425 -17.45 12.43 14.74
C ALA A 425 -18.65 12.10 15.64
N TYR A 426 -18.60 12.48 16.92
CA TYR A 426 -19.72 12.32 17.87
C TYR A 426 -20.98 13.05 17.37
N GLN A 427 -20.86 14.30 16.91
CA GLN A 427 -21.99 15.07 16.38
C GLN A 427 -22.63 14.40 15.15
N ILE A 428 -21.80 13.87 14.25
CA ILE A 428 -22.27 13.15 13.06
C ILE A 428 -22.98 11.86 13.47
N LEU A 429 -22.39 11.05 14.36
CA LEU A 429 -23.00 9.80 14.82
C LEU A 429 -24.32 10.01 15.55
N ASN A 430 -24.43 11.04 16.39
CA ASN A 430 -25.65 11.33 17.13
C ASN A 430 -26.82 11.76 16.22
N SER A 431 -26.53 12.28 15.04
CA SER A 431 -27.52 12.66 14.02
C SER A 431 -27.52 11.74 12.80
N TYR A 432 -26.81 10.62 12.88
CA TYR A 432 -26.57 9.73 11.75
C TYR A 432 -27.87 9.08 11.28
N ARG A 433 -28.04 9.06 9.96
CA ARG A 433 -29.07 8.28 9.29
C ARG A 433 -28.38 7.29 8.37
N PRO A 434 -28.78 6.00 8.37
CA PRO A 434 -28.21 5.01 7.47
C PRO A 434 -28.23 5.50 6.02
N GLN A 435 -27.06 5.58 5.41
CA GLN A 435 -26.89 6.13 4.07
C GLN A 435 -25.66 5.56 3.37
N ALA A 436 -25.62 5.71 2.05
CA ALA A 436 -24.41 5.50 1.28
C ALA A 436 -23.51 6.75 1.30
N SER A 437 -22.21 6.57 1.12
CA SER A 437 -21.25 7.66 0.91
C SER A 437 -20.11 7.23 0.00
N LEU A 438 -19.30 8.19 -0.43
CA LEU A 438 -18.18 7.97 -1.35
C LEU A 438 -16.86 8.43 -0.70
N SER A 439 -15.80 7.67 -0.93
CA SER A 439 -14.44 7.98 -0.47
C SER A 439 -13.44 7.82 -1.62
N PRO A 440 -12.88 8.92 -2.17
CA PRO A 440 -13.14 10.32 -1.82
C PRO A 440 -14.58 10.77 -2.17
N SER A 441 -15.06 11.83 -1.51
CA SER A 441 -16.43 12.34 -1.70
C SER A 441 -16.61 13.21 -2.95
N TYR A 442 -15.51 13.59 -3.60
CA TYR A 442 -15.47 14.33 -4.86
C TYR A 442 -14.12 14.11 -5.55
N ILE A 443 -14.05 14.45 -6.84
CA ILE A 443 -12.83 14.42 -7.64
C ILE A 443 -12.58 15.83 -8.17
N ASP A 444 -11.61 16.56 -7.61
CA ASP A 444 -11.18 17.87 -8.13
C ASP A 444 -9.70 17.80 -8.56
N LEU A 445 -9.47 17.65 -9.86
CA LEU A 445 -8.12 17.60 -10.44
C LEU A 445 -7.46 18.99 -10.48
N THR A 446 -8.08 20.02 -9.91
CA THR A 446 -7.47 21.35 -9.74
C THR A 446 -6.95 21.60 -8.33
N GLU A 447 -7.23 20.70 -7.37
CA GLU A 447 -6.85 20.83 -5.97
C GLU A 447 -5.51 20.14 -5.67
N CYS A 448 -4.41 20.86 -5.83
CA CYS A 448 -3.09 20.39 -5.38
C CYS A 448 -2.68 20.99 -4.01
N PRO A 449 -2.01 20.23 -3.13
CA PRO A 449 -1.52 18.86 -3.34
C PRO A 449 -2.54 17.77 -2.95
N TYR A 450 -3.73 18.12 -2.46
CA TYR A 450 -4.64 17.13 -1.86
C TYR A 450 -4.98 15.99 -2.83
N MET A 451 -5.28 16.31 -4.09
CA MET A 451 -5.62 15.35 -5.16
C MET A 451 -4.42 14.87 -5.98
N TRP A 452 -3.20 14.99 -5.45
CA TRP A 452 -2.02 14.42 -6.10
C TRP A 452 -2.17 12.88 -6.22
N PRO A 453 -1.74 12.27 -7.35
CA PRO A 453 -1.07 12.88 -8.50
C PRO A 453 -2.03 13.39 -9.59
N TYR A 454 -3.32 13.11 -9.49
CA TYR A 454 -4.29 13.47 -10.52
C TYR A 454 -4.34 14.98 -10.81
N CYS A 455 -4.05 15.82 -9.81
CA CYS A 455 -4.01 17.27 -9.99
C CYS A 455 -2.71 17.79 -10.63
N SER A 456 -1.67 16.97 -10.75
CA SER A 456 -0.32 17.41 -11.16
C SER A 456 -0.16 17.59 -12.67
N GLN A 457 -1.14 17.15 -13.46
CA GLN A 457 -1.24 17.48 -14.88
C GLN A 457 -2.70 17.70 -15.31
N PRO A 458 -2.97 18.64 -16.24
CA PRO A 458 -4.27 18.74 -16.87
C PRO A 458 -4.49 17.60 -17.87
N ILE A 459 -5.75 17.28 -18.15
CA ILE A 459 -6.14 16.28 -19.15
C ILE A 459 -6.32 16.92 -20.53
N TYR A 460 -6.30 16.12 -21.59
CA TYR A 460 -6.45 16.59 -22.97
C TYR A 460 -7.02 15.50 -23.87
N TYR A 461 -7.50 15.87 -25.07
CA TYR A 461 -8.07 14.90 -26.01
C TYR A 461 -7.00 14.00 -26.62
N GLY A 462 -7.26 12.69 -26.63
CA GLY A 462 -6.36 11.66 -27.17
C GLY A 462 -5.39 11.06 -26.16
N GLY A 463 -5.33 11.57 -24.93
CA GLY A 463 -4.58 10.95 -23.82
C GLY A 463 -5.34 9.77 -23.20
N MET A 464 -4.63 8.91 -22.47
CA MET A 464 -5.24 7.84 -21.68
C MET A 464 -6.21 8.43 -20.64
N PRO A 465 -7.34 7.75 -20.37
CA PRO A 465 -8.27 8.21 -19.35
C PRO A 465 -7.61 8.26 -17.97
N THR A 466 -7.87 9.33 -17.22
CA THR A 466 -7.47 9.39 -15.82
C THR A 466 -8.42 8.54 -14.99
N ILE A 467 -7.90 7.48 -14.36
CA ILE A 467 -8.67 6.55 -13.52
C ILE A 467 -8.56 6.97 -12.06
N VAL A 468 -9.70 7.16 -11.40
CA VAL A 468 -9.80 7.40 -9.96
C VAL A 468 -10.70 6.34 -9.34
N ASN A 469 -10.13 5.52 -8.44
CA ASN A 469 -10.89 4.49 -7.74
C ASN A 469 -11.50 5.05 -6.46
N VAL A 470 -12.83 4.97 -6.38
CA VAL A 470 -13.66 5.46 -5.28
C VAL A 470 -14.24 4.28 -4.53
N THR A 471 -14.17 4.32 -3.20
CA THR A 471 -14.85 3.36 -2.33
C THR A 471 -16.27 3.84 -2.05
N ILE A 472 -17.26 2.99 -2.33
CA ILE A 472 -18.65 3.20 -1.91
C ILE A 472 -18.79 2.57 -0.52
N LEU A 473 -19.22 3.35 0.47
CA LEU A 473 -19.54 2.85 1.81
C LEU A 473 -21.06 2.78 1.96
N ASN A 474 -21.58 1.63 2.38
CA ASN A 474 -23.00 1.38 2.60
C ASN A 474 -23.29 1.24 4.10
N GLY A 475 -23.75 2.30 4.75
CA GLY A 475 -24.13 2.25 6.16
C GLY A 475 -25.54 1.72 6.43
N MET A 476 -26.28 1.32 5.39
CA MET A 476 -27.68 0.87 5.47
C MET A 476 -27.85 -0.62 5.83
N GLY A 477 -26.86 -1.47 5.51
CA GLY A 477 -26.90 -2.91 5.77
C GLY A 477 -25.70 -3.66 5.21
N VAL A 478 -25.52 -4.91 5.66
CA VAL A 478 -24.40 -5.82 5.30
C VAL A 478 -24.39 -6.21 3.81
N THR A 479 -25.44 -5.91 3.06
CA THR A 479 -25.43 -6.08 1.61
C THR A 479 -26.06 -4.87 0.98
N GLY A 480 -25.48 -4.41 -0.12
CA GLY A 480 -26.04 -3.37 -0.95
C GLY A 480 -26.02 -3.78 -2.41
N ARG A 481 -26.85 -3.17 -3.22
CA ARG A 481 -26.80 -3.25 -4.68
C ARG A 481 -26.88 -1.87 -5.30
N ILE A 482 -26.19 -1.70 -6.42
CA ILE A 482 -26.35 -0.50 -7.23
C ILE A 482 -27.58 -0.71 -8.12
N VAL A 483 -28.61 0.11 -7.93
CA VAL A 483 -29.94 -0.08 -8.56
C VAL A 483 -29.86 0.14 -10.07
N ASP A 484 -29.29 1.29 -10.46
CA ASP A 484 -29.14 1.71 -11.84
C ASP A 484 -27.66 1.92 -12.14
N LYS A 485 -27.27 1.66 -13.38
CA LYS A 485 -25.92 1.96 -13.86
C LYS A 485 -25.62 3.44 -13.56
N PRO A 486 -24.53 3.79 -12.86
CA PRO A 486 -24.18 5.19 -12.61
C PRO A 486 -23.94 5.92 -13.93
N ILE A 487 -24.54 7.11 -14.06
CA ILE A 487 -24.50 7.90 -15.30
C ILE A 487 -23.81 9.24 -15.03
N TRP A 488 -22.97 9.65 -15.97
CA TRP A 488 -22.40 10.98 -16.02
C TRP A 488 -23.45 12.04 -16.33
N GLN A 489 -23.53 13.07 -15.48
CA GLN A 489 -24.41 14.22 -15.64
C GLN A 489 -23.57 15.50 -15.78
N PRO A 490 -23.34 15.96 -17.01
CA PRO A 490 -22.54 17.15 -17.27
C PRO A 490 -23.26 18.42 -16.83
N TYR A 491 -22.54 19.35 -16.21
CA TYR A 491 -23.07 20.70 -15.99
C TYR A 491 -22.82 21.56 -17.23
N LEU A 492 -23.83 21.72 -18.08
CA LEU A 492 -23.72 22.47 -19.35
C LEU A 492 -23.18 23.90 -19.17
N PRO A 493 -23.60 24.69 -18.15
CA PRO A 493 -23.04 26.03 -17.94
C PRO A 493 -21.58 26.04 -17.49
N GLN A 494 -21.05 24.90 -17.02
CA GLN A 494 -19.67 24.71 -16.59
C GLN A 494 -18.91 23.75 -17.53
N ASN A 495 -19.30 23.71 -18.81
CA ASN A 495 -18.62 22.96 -19.87
C ASN A 495 -18.48 21.45 -19.58
N GLY A 496 -19.38 20.86 -18.79
CA GLY A 496 -19.33 19.44 -18.44
C GLY A 496 -19.44 18.50 -19.64
N ASP A 497 -20.00 19.01 -20.75
CA ASP A 497 -20.12 18.30 -22.01
C ASP A 497 -18.78 18.20 -22.77
N HIS A 498 -17.71 18.85 -22.29
CA HIS A 498 -16.34 18.74 -22.82
C HIS A 498 -15.56 17.54 -22.27
N ILE A 499 -16.15 16.79 -21.35
CA ILE A 499 -15.54 15.60 -20.77
C ILE A 499 -16.46 14.39 -20.89
N ASP A 500 -15.85 13.26 -21.17
CA ASP A 500 -16.50 11.96 -21.22
C ASP A 500 -16.10 11.20 -19.96
N VAL A 501 -17.08 10.69 -19.23
CA VAL A 501 -16.85 9.94 -17.98
C VAL A 501 -17.46 8.55 -18.13
N ALA A 502 -16.60 7.54 -18.04
CA ALA A 502 -16.98 6.14 -17.98
C ALA A 502 -16.80 5.61 -16.54
N VAL A 503 -17.59 4.60 -16.17
CA VAL A 503 -17.57 4.02 -14.83
C VAL A 503 -17.54 2.50 -14.91
N SER A 504 -16.74 1.89 -14.02
CA SER A 504 -16.81 0.47 -13.66
C SER A 504 -17.11 0.37 -12.17
N TYR A 505 -17.93 -0.59 -11.75
CA TYR A 505 -18.41 -0.64 -10.38
C TYR A 505 -18.77 -2.07 -9.94
N SER A 506 -18.74 -2.30 -8.63
CA SER A 506 -19.25 -3.53 -8.04
C SER A 506 -20.79 -3.54 -8.05
N PRO A 507 -21.45 -4.53 -8.68
CA PRO A 507 -22.92 -4.59 -8.70
C PRO A 507 -23.51 -4.85 -7.31
N VAL A 508 -22.78 -5.62 -6.50
CA VAL A 508 -23.09 -5.94 -5.11
C VAL A 508 -22.02 -5.32 -4.21
N LEU A 509 -22.46 -4.64 -3.16
CA LEU A 509 -21.63 -4.13 -2.07
C LEU A 509 -21.68 -5.15 -0.94
N TRP A 510 -20.54 -5.74 -0.60
CA TRP A 510 -20.44 -6.71 0.48
C TRP A 510 -19.00 -6.75 1.01
N PRO A 511 -18.80 -6.75 2.34
CA PRO A 511 -19.83 -6.68 3.39
C PRO A 511 -20.43 -5.28 3.58
N TRP A 512 -19.65 -4.21 3.61
CA TRP A 512 -20.21 -2.86 3.82
C TRP A 512 -19.75 -1.87 2.77
N ALA A 513 -18.88 -2.31 1.87
CA ALA A 513 -18.29 -1.48 0.84
C ALA A 513 -18.31 -2.15 -0.53
N GLY A 514 -18.05 -1.33 -1.55
CA GLY A 514 -17.73 -1.77 -2.89
C GLY A 514 -16.93 -0.69 -3.62
N TYR A 515 -16.65 -0.92 -4.89
CA TYR A 515 -15.80 -0.03 -5.69
C TYR A 515 -16.59 0.68 -6.78
N LEU A 516 -16.11 1.88 -7.12
CA LEU A 516 -16.50 2.69 -8.27
C LEU A 516 -15.22 3.25 -8.89
N ALA A 517 -14.78 2.68 -10.00
CA ALA A 517 -13.68 3.21 -10.81
C ALA A 517 -14.23 4.23 -11.80
N VAL A 518 -13.77 5.47 -11.71
CA VAL A 518 -14.19 6.57 -12.59
C VAL A 518 -13.07 6.85 -13.58
N SER A 519 -13.36 6.68 -14.86
CA SER A 519 -12.46 6.91 -15.98
C SER A 519 -12.85 8.21 -16.67
N ILE A 520 -11.96 9.20 -16.66
CA ILE A 520 -12.22 10.56 -17.14
C ILE A 520 -11.38 10.82 -18.40
N SER A 521 -12.03 11.16 -19.50
CA SER A 521 -11.40 11.55 -20.76
C SER A 521 -12.01 12.85 -21.31
N VAL A 522 -11.33 13.44 -22.29
CA VAL A 522 -11.78 14.70 -22.91
C VAL A 522 -12.56 14.38 -24.18
N ALA A 523 -13.69 15.06 -24.38
CA ALA A 523 -14.52 14.89 -25.57
C ALA A 523 -13.83 15.46 -26.82
N LYS A 524 -14.06 14.85 -27.99
CA LYS A 524 -13.43 15.26 -29.26
C LYS A 524 -13.60 16.74 -29.62
N LYS A 525 -14.76 17.34 -29.28
CA LYS A 525 -15.03 18.77 -29.55
C LYS A 525 -14.16 19.72 -28.72
N ALA A 526 -13.57 19.25 -27.62
CA ALA A 526 -12.73 20.02 -26.73
C ALA A 526 -11.22 19.81 -27.00
N ALA A 527 -10.85 19.23 -28.16
CA ALA A 527 -9.45 18.93 -28.48
C ALA A 527 -8.52 20.15 -28.52
N SER A 528 -9.03 21.30 -28.95
CA SER A 528 -8.31 22.58 -28.99
C SER A 528 -8.76 23.55 -27.89
N TRP A 529 -9.58 23.09 -26.96
CA TRP A 529 -10.17 23.93 -25.91
C TRP A 529 -9.30 23.94 -24.65
N GLU A 530 -9.32 25.06 -23.94
CA GLU A 530 -8.66 25.23 -22.65
C GLU A 530 -9.66 25.76 -21.62
N GLY A 531 -9.69 25.15 -20.44
CA GLY A 531 -10.52 25.63 -19.34
C GLY A 531 -10.84 24.57 -18.30
N ILE A 532 -11.86 24.83 -17.50
CA ILE A 532 -12.34 23.92 -16.45
C ILE A 532 -13.70 23.37 -16.84
N ALA A 533 -13.84 22.05 -16.78
CA ALA A 533 -15.08 21.33 -17.01
C ALA A 533 -15.57 20.68 -15.70
N GLN A 534 -16.90 20.68 -15.50
CA GLN A 534 -17.51 20.16 -14.28
C GLN A 534 -18.80 19.37 -14.55
N GLY A 535 -19.10 18.43 -13.66
CA GLY A 535 -20.34 17.68 -13.63
C GLY A 535 -20.34 16.73 -12.44
N HIS A 536 -21.17 15.70 -12.50
CA HIS A 536 -21.18 14.69 -11.45
C HIS A 536 -21.63 13.33 -11.95
N VAL A 537 -21.24 12.28 -11.22
CA VAL A 537 -21.82 10.93 -11.36
C VAL A 537 -22.82 10.73 -10.23
N MET A 538 -24.01 10.22 -10.54
CA MET A 538 -24.97 9.80 -9.51
C MET A 538 -24.92 8.29 -9.32
N VAL A 539 -24.90 7.85 -8.07
CA VAL A 539 -24.96 6.43 -7.69
C VAL A 539 -26.13 6.26 -6.72
N THR A 540 -27.04 5.34 -7.03
CA THR A 540 -28.12 4.96 -6.12
C THR A 540 -27.83 3.56 -5.58
N VAL A 541 -27.60 3.50 -4.27
CA VAL A 541 -27.42 2.25 -3.54
C VAL A 541 -28.73 1.89 -2.89
N ALA A 542 -29.12 0.63 -3.00
CA ALA A 542 -30.24 0.06 -2.28
C ALA A 542 -29.76 -1.09 -1.40
N SER A 543 -30.31 -1.19 -0.20
CA SER A 543 -29.92 -2.17 0.80
C SER A 543 -31.16 -2.68 1.52
N PRO A 544 -31.26 -3.99 1.81
CA PRO A 544 -32.34 -4.51 2.64
C PRO A 544 -32.36 -3.80 4.00
N ALA A 545 -33.54 -3.37 4.47
CA ALA A 545 -33.65 -2.87 5.83
C ALA A 545 -33.31 -3.99 6.82
N GLU A 546 -32.47 -3.70 7.81
CA GLU A 546 -32.08 -4.70 8.83
C GLU A 546 -33.19 -4.99 9.86
N ASN A 547 -34.26 -4.21 9.87
CA ASN A 547 -35.37 -4.33 10.83
C ASN A 547 -36.57 -5.05 10.19
N ASP A 548 -37.30 -5.87 10.97
CA ASP A 548 -38.48 -6.69 10.61
C ASP A 548 -39.65 -5.94 9.91
N VAL A 549 -39.51 -4.64 9.65
CA VAL A 549 -40.43 -3.85 8.83
C VAL A 549 -39.95 -3.98 7.39
N GLY A 550 -40.45 -4.99 6.67
CA GLY A 550 -40.09 -5.27 5.28
C GLY A 550 -40.01 -3.99 4.43
N GLY A 551 -38.83 -3.74 3.84
CA GLY A 551 -38.55 -2.55 3.03
C GLY A 551 -37.10 -2.51 2.57
N GLU A 552 -36.85 -1.77 1.48
CA GLU A 552 -35.51 -1.53 0.95
C GLU A 552 -35.13 -0.07 1.23
N LEU A 553 -34.01 0.16 1.92
CA LEU A 553 -33.46 1.49 2.12
C LEU A 553 -32.70 1.89 0.86
N THR A 554 -32.96 3.10 0.37
CA THR A 554 -32.29 3.64 -0.81
C THR A 554 -31.58 4.93 -0.47
N SER A 555 -30.36 5.08 -0.97
CA SER A 555 -29.54 6.27 -0.79
C SER A 555 -28.87 6.64 -2.11
N THR A 556 -29.19 7.84 -2.61
CA THR A 556 -28.54 8.39 -3.80
C THR A 556 -27.44 9.36 -3.40
N VAL A 557 -26.23 9.10 -3.88
CA VAL A 557 -25.04 9.94 -3.66
C VAL A 557 -24.58 10.56 -4.97
N LYS A 558 -24.07 11.79 -4.88
CA LYS A 558 -23.50 12.53 -6.01
C LYS A 558 -21.99 12.59 -5.82
N LEU A 559 -21.24 12.24 -6.86
CA LEU A 559 -19.80 12.41 -6.94
C LEU A 559 -19.48 13.59 -7.87
N PRO A 560 -19.19 14.78 -7.34
CA PRO A 560 -18.77 15.92 -8.17
C PRO A 560 -17.41 15.64 -8.81
N ILE A 561 -17.28 15.97 -10.09
CA ILE A 561 -16.05 15.87 -10.85
C ILE A 561 -15.72 17.24 -11.44
N LYS A 562 -14.49 17.69 -11.21
CA LYS A 562 -13.95 18.94 -11.74
C LYS A 562 -12.55 18.70 -12.28
N VAL A 563 -12.34 19.08 -13.54
CA VAL A 563 -11.08 18.82 -14.25
C VAL A 563 -10.63 20.04 -15.04
N LYS A 564 -9.31 20.18 -15.20
CA LYS A 564 -8.69 21.17 -16.08
C LYS A 564 -8.32 20.51 -17.40
N ILE A 565 -8.82 21.07 -18.49
CA ILE A 565 -8.52 20.65 -19.87
C ILE A 565 -7.55 21.63 -20.49
N VAL A 566 -6.59 21.10 -21.25
CA VAL A 566 -5.71 21.89 -22.12
C VAL A 566 -5.78 21.38 -23.56
N PRO A 567 -5.40 22.19 -24.55
CA PRO A 567 -5.25 21.74 -25.92
C PRO A 567 -4.29 20.56 -25.99
N THR A 568 -4.60 19.60 -26.85
CA THR A 568 -3.81 18.39 -27.08
C THR A 568 -2.32 18.73 -27.28
N PRO A 569 -1.42 18.33 -26.36
CA PRO A 569 0.01 18.67 -26.42
C PRO A 569 0.70 18.09 -27.67
N PRO A 570 1.88 18.60 -28.08
CA PRO A 570 2.65 17.96 -29.14
C PRO A 570 2.93 16.49 -28.82
N ARG A 571 2.83 15.60 -29.83
CA ARG A 571 3.09 14.16 -29.69
C ARG A 571 4.42 13.85 -29.00
N SER A 572 5.48 14.60 -29.33
CA SER A 572 6.82 14.47 -28.75
C SER A 572 6.90 14.77 -27.24
N LYS A 573 5.86 15.36 -26.64
CA LYS A 573 5.76 15.62 -25.20
C LYS A 573 4.90 14.61 -24.45
N ARG A 574 4.33 13.62 -25.14
CA ARG A 574 3.45 12.61 -24.53
C ARG A 574 4.18 11.29 -24.37
N VAL A 575 4.30 10.84 -23.13
CA VAL A 575 4.97 9.62 -22.71
C VAL A 575 3.94 8.69 -22.10
N LEU A 576 3.93 7.44 -22.55
CA LEU A 576 3.09 6.39 -22.01
C LEU A 576 3.96 5.46 -21.16
N TRP A 577 3.57 5.26 -19.90
CA TRP A 577 4.13 4.28 -18.97
C TRP A 577 3.33 2.99 -19.07
N ASP A 578 4.00 1.88 -19.35
CA ASP A 578 3.39 0.57 -19.30
C ASP A 578 3.30 0.09 -17.85
N GLN A 579 2.09 0.00 -17.29
CA GLN A 579 1.85 -0.53 -15.94
C GLN A 579 1.35 -1.97 -15.96
N TYR A 580 0.78 -2.41 -17.09
CA TYR A 580 0.08 -3.68 -17.19
C TYR A 580 1.04 -4.88 -17.05
N HIS A 581 2.29 -4.69 -17.45
CA HIS A 581 3.34 -5.71 -17.39
C HIS A 581 4.25 -5.63 -16.16
N ASN A 582 3.95 -4.74 -15.21
CA ASN A 582 4.63 -4.68 -13.91
C ASN A 582 4.05 -5.72 -12.93
N LEU A 583 4.66 -5.83 -11.73
CA LEU A 583 4.29 -6.74 -10.65
C LEU A 583 2.79 -7.06 -10.60
N ARG A 584 2.46 -8.31 -10.92
CA ARG A 584 1.12 -8.84 -10.67
C ARG A 584 0.85 -8.82 -9.19
N TYR A 585 -0.39 -8.48 -8.87
CA TYR A 585 -0.89 -8.66 -7.54
C TYR A 585 -1.76 -9.92 -7.46
N PRO A 586 -1.60 -10.73 -6.41
CA PRO A 586 -0.58 -10.62 -5.35
C PRO A 586 0.80 -11.07 -5.89
N PRO A 587 1.89 -10.45 -5.41
CA PRO A 587 3.21 -10.72 -5.95
C PRO A 587 3.64 -12.16 -5.62
N GLY A 588 4.23 -12.81 -6.63
CA GLY A 588 5.08 -13.99 -6.45
C GLY A 588 6.36 -13.66 -5.68
N TYR A 589 7.35 -14.56 -5.68
CA TYR A 589 8.67 -14.17 -5.14
C TYR A 589 9.44 -13.43 -6.22
N PHE A 590 9.37 -12.11 -6.14
CA PHE A 590 10.20 -11.18 -6.88
C PHE A 590 11.32 -10.67 -5.96
N PRO A 591 12.57 -11.09 -6.19
CA PRO A 591 13.74 -10.52 -5.53
C PRO A 591 13.81 -9.01 -5.73
N ARG A 592 14.45 -8.30 -4.80
CA ARG A 592 14.79 -6.91 -5.04
C ARG A 592 15.73 -6.73 -6.23
N ASP A 593 15.58 -5.60 -6.89
CA ASP A 593 16.45 -5.17 -7.99
C ASP A 593 17.90 -5.00 -7.50
N ASN A 594 18.08 -4.43 -6.30
CA ASN A 594 19.40 -4.26 -5.71
C ASN A 594 19.81 -5.43 -4.80
N LEU A 595 20.67 -6.31 -5.32
CA LEU A 595 21.17 -7.50 -4.61
C LEU A 595 22.04 -7.20 -3.38
N ARG A 596 22.49 -5.95 -3.16
CA ARG A 596 23.19 -5.59 -1.90
C ARG A 596 22.24 -5.50 -0.72
N MET A 597 20.94 -5.34 -0.94
CA MET A 597 19.95 -5.18 0.12
C MET A 597 19.51 -6.52 0.71
N LYS A 598 20.28 -7.01 1.69
CA LYS A 598 20.08 -8.34 2.29
C LYS A 598 18.98 -8.41 3.36
N ASN A 599 18.48 -7.27 3.84
CA ASN A 599 17.57 -7.23 4.99
C ASN A 599 16.11 -7.49 4.64
N ASP A 600 15.75 -7.41 3.35
CA ASP A 600 14.40 -7.64 2.85
C ASP A 600 14.49 -8.18 1.41
N PRO A 601 14.27 -9.48 1.19
CA PRO A 601 14.54 -10.11 -0.09
C PRO A 601 13.49 -9.81 -1.16
N LEU A 602 12.32 -9.27 -0.80
CA LEU A 602 11.17 -9.14 -1.69
C LEU A 602 10.99 -7.70 -2.19
N ASP A 603 10.60 -7.55 -3.46
CA ASP A 603 10.06 -6.29 -3.98
C ASP A 603 8.55 -6.18 -3.73
N TRP A 604 8.15 -5.12 -3.04
CA TRP A 604 6.76 -4.80 -2.71
C TRP A 604 6.41 -3.35 -3.04
N ASN A 605 7.26 -2.66 -3.80
CA ASN A 605 7.14 -1.21 -3.99
C ASN A 605 6.07 -0.82 -5.04
N GLY A 606 5.47 -1.81 -5.69
CA GLY A 606 4.29 -1.69 -6.55
C GLY A 606 4.58 -1.22 -7.97
N ASP A 607 5.84 -0.96 -8.31
CA ASP A 607 6.38 -0.63 -9.65
C ASP A 607 5.46 0.22 -10.48
N HIS A 608 5.12 1.37 -9.90
CA HIS A 608 4.22 2.33 -10.49
C HIS A 608 4.88 3.69 -10.53
N ILE A 609 4.59 4.43 -11.60
CA ILE A 609 5.09 5.79 -11.85
C ILE A 609 4.79 6.81 -10.72
N HIS A 610 3.95 6.45 -9.74
CA HIS A 610 3.55 7.30 -8.61
C HIS A 610 3.86 6.64 -7.25
N THR A 611 4.50 5.47 -7.23
CA THR A 611 4.97 4.80 -6.02
C THR A 611 6.48 5.01 -5.85
N ASN A 612 7.29 4.04 -6.25
CA ASN A 612 8.74 4.04 -6.20
C ASN A 612 9.41 4.77 -7.37
N PHE A 613 8.70 4.99 -8.48
CA PHE A 613 9.19 5.81 -9.60
C PHE A 613 8.69 7.27 -9.56
N ARG A 614 8.29 7.75 -8.38
CA ARG A 614 7.63 9.05 -8.21
C ARG A 614 8.55 10.23 -8.54
N ASP A 615 9.81 10.24 -8.13
CA ASP A 615 10.70 11.35 -8.45
C ASP A 615 10.96 11.43 -9.96
N MET A 616 11.04 10.28 -10.65
CA MET A 616 11.12 10.26 -12.11
C MET A 616 9.89 10.93 -12.72
N TYR A 617 8.68 10.57 -12.30
CA TYR A 617 7.46 11.25 -12.74
C TYR A 617 7.54 12.76 -12.54
N GLN A 618 7.90 13.22 -11.35
CA GLN A 618 8.02 14.65 -11.04
C GLN A 618 9.04 15.34 -11.94
N HIS A 619 10.14 14.66 -12.25
CA HIS A 619 11.17 15.16 -13.15
C HIS A 619 10.64 15.32 -14.58
N LEU A 620 9.97 14.29 -15.11
CA LEU A 620 9.32 14.34 -16.43
C LEU A 620 8.32 15.49 -16.52
N ARG A 621 7.49 15.66 -15.50
CA ARG A 621 6.53 16.76 -15.39
C ARG A 621 7.21 18.12 -15.34
N SER A 622 8.32 18.26 -14.61
CA SER A 622 9.09 19.51 -14.55
C SER A 622 9.69 19.93 -15.90
N MET A 623 9.93 18.96 -16.79
CA MET A 623 10.41 19.16 -18.16
C MET A 623 9.27 19.39 -19.19
N GLY A 624 8.03 19.41 -18.73
CA GLY A 624 6.84 19.64 -19.55
C GLY A 624 6.37 18.41 -20.35
N TYR A 625 6.79 17.20 -19.98
CA TYR A 625 6.23 15.96 -20.54
C TYR A 625 4.93 15.59 -19.84
N PHE A 626 3.93 15.14 -20.59
CA PHE A 626 2.72 14.50 -20.09
C PHE A 626 2.97 13.01 -19.99
N VAL A 627 2.77 12.46 -18.79
CA VAL A 627 3.02 11.05 -18.50
C VAL A 627 1.69 10.40 -18.15
N GLU A 628 1.38 9.33 -18.85
CA GLU A 628 0.11 8.61 -18.74
C GLU A 628 0.35 7.14 -18.47
N VAL A 629 -0.62 6.47 -17.85
CA VAL A 629 -0.49 5.10 -17.38
C VAL A 629 -1.32 4.18 -18.26
N LEU A 630 -0.68 3.18 -18.85
CA LEU A 630 -1.32 2.11 -19.60
C LEU A 630 -1.58 0.92 -18.67
N GLY A 631 -2.82 0.77 -18.23
CA GLY A 631 -3.29 -0.37 -17.42
C GLY A 631 -3.94 -1.48 -18.24
N ALA A 632 -3.54 -1.66 -19.50
CA ALA A 632 -4.08 -2.65 -20.43
C ALA A 632 -2.97 -3.16 -21.35
N PRO A 633 -3.15 -4.31 -22.03
CA PRO A 633 -2.17 -4.83 -22.99
C PRO A 633 -1.76 -3.79 -24.03
N ILE A 634 -0.54 -3.90 -24.58
CA ILE A 634 0.01 -2.99 -25.58
C ILE A 634 -0.93 -2.90 -26.79
N THR A 635 -1.68 -3.95 -27.12
CA THR A 635 -2.70 -3.96 -28.18
C THR A 635 -3.81 -2.91 -28.02
N CYS A 636 -4.07 -2.40 -26.81
CA CYS A 636 -5.26 -1.59 -26.49
C CYS A 636 -5.12 -0.06 -26.65
N PHE A 637 -3.94 0.49 -26.96
CA PHE A 637 -3.78 1.95 -27.16
C PHE A 637 -3.46 2.35 -28.60
N ASP A 638 -3.70 3.62 -28.95
CA ASP A 638 -3.33 4.22 -30.24
C ASP A 638 -1.95 4.89 -30.14
N ALA A 639 -0.92 4.24 -30.69
CA ALA A 639 0.45 4.75 -30.69
C ALA A 639 0.67 6.04 -31.50
N SER A 640 -0.25 6.38 -32.41
CA SER A 640 -0.16 7.65 -33.14
C SER A 640 -0.29 8.87 -32.21
N GLN A 641 -0.92 8.69 -31.04
CA GLN A 641 -1.07 9.74 -30.04
C GLN A 641 0.21 10.00 -29.23
N TYR A 642 1.11 9.03 -29.11
CA TYR A 642 2.26 9.09 -28.18
C TYR A 642 3.58 9.20 -28.91
N GLY A 643 4.50 9.98 -28.35
CA GLY A 643 5.87 10.04 -28.85
C GLY A 643 6.73 8.89 -28.33
N THR A 644 6.47 8.43 -27.10
CA THR A 644 7.32 7.45 -26.42
C THR A 644 6.50 6.51 -25.55
N LEU A 645 6.77 5.21 -25.66
CA LEU A 645 6.40 4.16 -24.71
C LEU A 645 7.60 3.87 -23.80
N LEU A 646 7.37 3.89 -22.49
CA LEU A 646 8.35 3.64 -21.45
C LEU A 646 7.95 2.37 -20.70
N MET A 647 8.82 1.37 -20.76
CA MET A 647 8.70 0.09 -20.06
C MET A 647 9.83 0.02 -19.05
N VAL A 648 9.49 -0.16 -17.78
CA VAL A 648 10.45 -0.17 -16.68
C VAL A 648 10.12 -1.33 -15.78
N ASP A 649 11.14 -2.13 -15.49
CA ASP A 649 11.08 -3.28 -14.59
C ASP A 649 9.84 -4.15 -14.84
N SER A 650 9.79 -4.73 -16.05
CA SER A 650 8.64 -5.54 -16.46
C SER A 650 8.87 -7.01 -16.12
N GLU A 651 7.94 -7.61 -15.40
CA GLU A 651 8.02 -8.99 -14.89
C GLU A 651 7.07 -9.95 -15.62
N GLU A 652 6.23 -9.44 -16.51
CA GLU A 652 5.21 -10.20 -17.24
C GLU A 652 5.62 -10.63 -18.66
N GLU A 653 4.96 -11.67 -19.15
CA GLU A 653 5.10 -12.17 -20.52
C GLU A 653 4.27 -11.34 -21.52
N TYR A 654 4.75 -11.28 -22.77
CA TYR A 654 4.10 -10.55 -23.86
C TYR A 654 3.44 -11.50 -24.85
N PHE A 655 2.21 -11.19 -25.25
CA PHE A 655 1.53 -11.98 -26.26
C PHE A 655 2.09 -11.71 -27.67
N PRO A 656 2.09 -12.70 -28.60
CA PRO A 656 2.56 -12.49 -29.97
C PRO A 656 1.89 -11.33 -30.72
N GLU A 657 0.62 -11.05 -30.41
CA GLU A 657 -0.14 -9.93 -30.95
C GLU A 657 0.43 -8.59 -30.48
N GLU A 658 0.92 -8.50 -29.24
CA GLU A 658 1.56 -7.31 -28.68
C GLU A 658 2.88 -7.03 -29.36
N ILE A 659 3.72 -8.06 -29.53
CA ILE A 659 5.00 -7.96 -30.23
C ILE A 659 4.78 -7.43 -31.66
N THR A 660 3.81 -8.00 -32.36
CA THR A 660 3.47 -7.61 -33.73
C THR A 660 2.97 -6.17 -33.81
N LYS A 661 2.10 -5.78 -32.86
CA LYS A 661 1.54 -4.44 -32.79
C LYS A 661 2.60 -3.40 -32.44
N LEU A 662 3.45 -3.68 -31.45
CA LEU A 662 4.53 -2.79 -31.03
C LEU A 662 5.53 -2.56 -32.17
N ARG A 663 5.89 -3.62 -32.91
CA ARG A 663 6.75 -3.51 -34.09
C ARG A 663 6.19 -2.52 -35.10
N ARG A 664 4.93 -2.70 -35.49
CA ARG A 664 4.25 -1.82 -36.45
C ARG A 664 4.21 -0.38 -35.95
N ASP A 665 3.98 -0.18 -34.67
CA ASP A 665 3.84 1.15 -34.09
C ASP A 665 5.18 1.89 -34.00
N ILE A 666 6.26 1.17 -33.72
CA ILE A 666 7.63 1.71 -33.78
C ILE A 666 8.01 2.05 -35.21
N ASP A 667 7.69 1.20 -36.19
CA ASP A 667 7.90 1.51 -37.61
C ASP A 667 7.13 2.77 -38.05
N ASN A 668 6.01 3.09 -37.39
CA ASN A 668 5.22 4.30 -37.58
C ASN A 668 5.64 5.47 -36.67
N GLY A 669 6.84 5.42 -36.08
CA GLY A 669 7.45 6.55 -35.40
C GLY A 669 7.22 6.61 -33.88
N LEU A 670 6.75 5.55 -33.23
CA LEU A 670 6.74 5.44 -31.76
C LEU A 670 8.16 5.16 -31.24
N SER A 671 8.66 5.94 -30.28
CA SER A 671 9.91 5.59 -29.58
C SER A 671 9.64 4.63 -28.42
N LEU A 672 10.55 3.70 -28.18
CA LEU A 672 10.51 2.74 -27.09
C LEU A 672 11.73 2.93 -26.19
N ILE A 673 11.51 2.99 -24.89
CA ILE A 673 12.58 2.96 -23.88
C ILE A 673 12.30 1.81 -22.93
N ILE A 674 13.27 0.92 -22.77
CA ILE A 674 13.20 -0.21 -21.86
C ILE A 674 14.29 -0.06 -20.79
N PHE A 675 13.85 -0.01 -19.53
CA PHE A 675 14.68 -0.25 -18.36
C PHE A 675 14.39 -1.66 -17.88
N SER A 676 15.41 -2.50 -17.89
CA SER A 676 15.37 -3.85 -17.34
C SER A 676 16.14 -3.88 -16.02
N ASP A 677 16.08 -5.01 -15.33
CA ASP A 677 16.98 -5.36 -14.24
C ASP A 677 17.66 -6.70 -14.51
N TRP A 678 18.36 -7.20 -13.50
CA TRP A 678 19.07 -8.46 -13.60
C TRP A 678 18.16 -9.67 -13.78
N TYR A 679 18.70 -10.66 -14.46
CA TYR A 679 18.15 -12.01 -14.50
C TYR A 679 19.31 -13.00 -14.58
N ASN A 680 19.48 -13.83 -13.56
CA ASN A 680 20.51 -14.87 -13.58
C ASN A 680 20.05 -16.10 -12.81
N THR A 681 19.80 -17.20 -13.54
CA THR A 681 19.22 -18.42 -12.95
C THR A 681 20.10 -19.05 -11.87
N SER A 682 21.43 -18.87 -11.93
CA SER A 682 22.33 -19.38 -10.90
C SER A 682 22.25 -18.55 -9.62
N VAL A 683 22.19 -17.22 -9.75
CA VAL A 683 21.98 -16.31 -8.62
C VAL A 683 20.60 -16.52 -8.01
N MET A 684 19.54 -16.63 -8.83
CA MET A 684 18.16 -16.92 -8.38
C MET A 684 18.10 -18.19 -7.52
N ARG A 685 18.78 -19.27 -7.94
CA ARG A 685 18.87 -20.52 -7.16
C ARG A 685 19.63 -20.36 -5.84
N LYS A 686 20.50 -19.34 -5.71
CA LYS A 686 21.27 -19.05 -4.50
C LYS A 686 20.52 -18.13 -3.53
N VAL A 687 19.70 -17.20 -4.05
CA VAL A 687 18.85 -16.32 -3.25
C VAL A 687 17.50 -16.94 -2.86
N LYS A 688 17.26 -18.19 -3.27
CA LYS A 688 16.14 -18.97 -2.72
C LYS A 688 16.25 -19.03 -1.20
N PHE A 689 15.13 -18.87 -0.51
CA PHE A 689 15.09 -19.03 0.93
C PHE A 689 14.06 -20.08 1.30
N TYR A 690 14.33 -20.77 2.40
CA TYR A 690 13.34 -21.63 3.01
C TYR A 690 12.44 -20.76 3.86
N ASP A 691 11.21 -20.61 3.42
CA ASP A 691 10.23 -19.91 4.20
C ASP A 691 9.66 -20.85 5.25
N GLU A 692 10.01 -20.58 6.51
CA GLU A 692 9.41 -21.30 7.64
C GLU A 692 7.90 -21.12 7.70
N ASN A 693 7.36 -20.07 7.04
CA ASN A 693 5.95 -19.75 7.04
C ASN A 693 5.11 -20.70 6.20
N THR A 694 5.45 -20.86 4.94
CA THR A 694 4.81 -21.82 4.04
C THR A 694 5.42 -23.22 4.18
N ARG A 695 6.53 -23.38 4.92
CA ARG A 695 7.33 -24.61 4.93
C ARG A 695 7.66 -25.05 3.49
N GLN A 696 8.02 -24.08 2.64
CA GLN A 696 8.42 -24.29 1.26
C GLN A 696 9.69 -23.51 0.96
N TRP A 697 10.47 -24.05 0.02
CA TRP A 697 11.51 -23.26 -0.64
C TRP A 697 10.82 -22.32 -1.61
N TRP A 698 10.96 -21.03 -1.37
CA TRP A 698 10.57 -20.03 -2.36
C TRP A 698 11.74 -19.84 -3.31
N MET A 699 11.47 -20.06 -4.58
CA MET A 699 12.38 -19.73 -5.66
C MET A 699 11.86 -18.48 -6.35
N PRO A 700 12.76 -17.56 -6.73
CA PRO A 700 12.35 -16.40 -7.50
C PRO A 700 11.61 -16.80 -8.78
N ASP A 701 10.49 -16.14 -9.06
CA ASP A 701 9.75 -16.34 -10.31
C ASP A 701 10.52 -15.72 -11.50
N THR A 702 11.16 -14.57 -11.26
CA THR A 702 12.16 -13.95 -12.14
C THR A 702 13.33 -13.36 -11.35
N GLY A 703 14.26 -12.65 -11.99
CA GLY A 703 15.28 -11.83 -11.34
C GLY A 703 14.67 -10.54 -10.77
N GLY A 704 15.26 -9.37 -11.03
CA GLY A 704 14.54 -8.10 -10.86
C GLY A 704 13.43 -8.02 -11.92
N ALA A 705 13.82 -7.98 -13.20
CA ALA A 705 12.89 -8.01 -14.33
C ALA A 705 12.78 -9.40 -14.98
N ASN A 706 11.72 -9.62 -15.78
CA ASN A 706 11.57 -10.79 -16.66
C ASN A 706 12.32 -10.60 -17.98
N VAL A 707 13.66 -10.66 -17.89
CA VAL A 707 14.56 -10.53 -19.04
C VAL A 707 14.25 -11.53 -20.17
N PRO A 708 13.91 -12.81 -19.92
CA PRO A 708 13.51 -13.72 -20.99
C PRO A 708 12.29 -13.20 -21.79
N ALA A 709 11.24 -12.75 -21.12
CA ALA A 709 10.06 -12.18 -21.79
C ALA A 709 10.40 -10.88 -22.56
N LEU A 710 11.22 -10.00 -21.96
CA LEU A 710 11.73 -8.81 -22.64
C LEU A 710 12.55 -9.18 -23.89
N ASN A 711 13.37 -10.22 -23.82
CA ASN A 711 14.15 -10.72 -24.94
C ASN A 711 13.27 -11.27 -26.07
N ASP A 712 12.20 -11.99 -25.74
CA ASP A 712 11.23 -12.45 -26.73
C ASP A 712 10.57 -11.26 -27.45
N LEU A 713 10.18 -10.22 -26.70
CA LEU A 713 9.62 -8.98 -27.24
C LEU A 713 10.59 -8.26 -28.20
N ILE A 714 11.86 -8.08 -27.80
CA ILE A 714 12.82 -7.28 -28.57
C ILE A 714 13.63 -8.07 -29.61
N SER A 715 13.48 -9.40 -29.63
CA SER A 715 14.17 -10.31 -30.56
C SER A 715 13.96 -9.93 -32.03
N VAL A 716 12.80 -9.35 -32.36
CA VAL A 716 12.42 -8.93 -33.71
C VAL A 716 13.31 -7.83 -34.30
N TRP A 717 14.02 -7.07 -33.45
CA TRP A 717 15.02 -6.09 -33.88
C TRP A 717 16.46 -6.61 -33.74
N GLY A 718 16.65 -7.91 -33.50
CA GLY A 718 17.98 -8.47 -33.26
C GLY A 718 18.63 -7.99 -31.97
N MET A 719 17.82 -7.60 -30.98
CA MET A 719 18.27 -7.15 -29.67
C MET A 719 18.10 -8.25 -28.63
N ALA A 720 18.94 -8.27 -27.59
CA ALA A 720 18.76 -9.10 -26.41
C ALA A 720 19.61 -8.58 -25.24
N PHE A 721 19.08 -8.63 -24.03
CA PHE A 721 19.81 -8.54 -22.77
C PHE A 721 20.50 -9.89 -22.45
N SER A 722 21.58 -9.80 -21.68
CA SER A 722 22.34 -10.94 -21.19
C SER A 722 21.85 -11.41 -19.82
N ASP A 723 22.34 -12.56 -19.37
CA ASP A 723 22.20 -13.04 -17.99
C ASP A 723 23.37 -12.61 -17.08
N GLY A 724 24.28 -11.75 -17.59
CA GLY A 724 25.40 -11.21 -16.84
C GLY A 724 24.93 -10.14 -15.86
N LEU A 725 25.42 -10.19 -14.62
CA LEU A 725 24.99 -9.32 -13.53
C LEU A 725 26.15 -8.40 -13.11
N TYR A 726 25.96 -7.09 -13.24
CA TYR A 726 27.04 -6.13 -13.10
C TYR A 726 26.72 -4.99 -12.13
N GLU A 727 27.77 -4.40 -11.56
CA GLU A 727 27.64 -3.30 -10.62
C GLU A 727 28.84 -2.35 -10.68
N GLY A 728 28.61 -1.05 -10.50
CA GLY A 728 29.68 -0.09 -10.24
C GLY A 728 29.39 1.34 -10.66
N ASP A 729 30.24 2.24 -10.18
CA ASP A 729 30.22 3.65 -10.56
C ASP A 729 30.74 3.84 -11.99
N PHE A 730 30.08 4.70 -12.75
CA PHE A 730 30.53 5.14 -14.05
C PHE A 730 30.15 6.59 -14.32
N THR A 731 30.78 7.18 -15.33
CA THR A 731 30.44 8.53 -15.80
C THR A 731 29.80 8.45 -17.17
N LEU A 732 28.66 9.13 -17.33
CA LEU A 732 28.00 9.33 -18.60
C LEU A 732 27.87 10.82 -18.88
N ALA A 733 28.56 11.29 -19.92
CA ALA A 733 28.83 12.71 -20.14
C ALA A 733 29.51 13.34 -18.91
N ASP A 734 28.82 14.24 -18.20
CA ASP A 734 29.33 14.98 -17.03
C ASP A 734 28.63 14.57 -15.72
N HIS A 735 27.94 13.44 -15.72
CA HIS A 735 27.19 12.95 -14.57
C HIS A 735 27.80 11.65 -14.04
N ASP A 736 28.07 11.66 -12.74
CA ASP A 736 28.38 10.45 -11.99
C ASP A 736 27.10 9.63 -11.84
N MET A 737 27.19 8.35 -12.20
CA MET A 737 26.11 7.39 -12.19
C MET A 737 26.56 6.12 -11.48
N TYR A 738 25.59 5.38 -10.98
CA TYR A 738 25.80 4.06 -10.41
C TYR A 738 24.97 3.05 -11.20
N TYR A 739 25.59 1.93 -11.55
CA TYR A 739 24.90 0.77 -12.11
C TYR A 739 24.67 -0.21 -10.96
N ALA A 740 23.42 -0.39 -10.54
CA ALA A 740 23.06 -1.24 -9.41
C ALA A 740 22.49 -2.56 -9.90
N SER A 741 23.27 -3.64 -9.78
CA SER A 741 22.76 -4.99 -10.01
C SER A 741 22.02 -5.17 -11.34
N GLY A 742 22.51 -4.59 -12.43
CA GLY A 742 21.82 -4.62 -13.73
C GLY A 742 22.35 -5.70 -14.69
N CYS A 743 21.55 -6.04 -15.70
CA CYS A 743 21.96 -6.91 -16.81
C CYS A 743 22.76 -6.15 -17.88
N SER A 744 23.59 -6.83 -18.70
CA SER A 744 24.21 -6.19 -19.88
C SER A 744 23.44 -6.45 -21.18
N ILE A 745 23.83 -5.82 -22.29
CA ILE A 745 23.24 -6.07 -23.62
C ILE A 745 24.03 -7.17 -24.34
N ALA A 746 23.42 -8.33 -24.56
CA ALA A 746 24.04 -9.48 -25.24
C ALA A 746 24.08 -9.33 -26.76
N ARG A 747 23.02 -8.79 -27.35
CA ARG A 747 22.88 -8.63 -28.80
C ARG A 747 22.32 -7.25 -29.11
N PHE A 748 22.91 -6.58 -30.09
CA PHE A 748 22.44 -5.29 -30.57
C PHE A 748 22.77 -5.16 -32.06
N PRO A 749 21.94 -4.47 -32.87
CA PRO A 749 22.23 -4.21 -34.29
C PRO A 749 23.55 -3.48 -34.51
N GLU A 750 24.27 -3.83 -35.58
CA GLU A 750 25.58 -3.25 -35.92
C GLU A 750 25.52 -1.76 -36.27
N ASP A 751 24.38 -1.31 -36.81
CA ASP A 751 24.04 0.08 -37.11
C ASP A 751 23.56 0.87 -35.89
N GLY A 752 23.39 0.20 -34.75
CA GLY A 752 23.07 0.79 -33.46
C GLY A 752 24.31 1.31 -32.72
N ILE A 753 24.09 2.19 -31.73
CA ILE A 753 25.13 2.70 -30.85
C ILE A 753 25.05 1.94 -29.52
N VAL A 754 26.16 1.31 -29.11
CA VAL A 754 26.30 0.66 -27.80
C VAL A 754 27.34 1.38 -26.96
N ILE A 755 26.98 1.76 -25.74
CA ILE A 755 27.90 2.33 -24.76
C ILE A 755 28.28 1.24 -23.77
N ALA A 756 29.59 1.00 -23.67
CA ALA A 756 30.17 0.03 -22.75
C ALA A 756 30.98 0.71 -21.64
N LYS A 757 30.96 0.11 -20.44
CA LYS A 757 31.68 0.58 -19.25
C LYS A 757 32.35 -0.58 -18.52
N ASN A 758 33.36 -0.25 -17.73
CA ASN A 758 34.04 -1.24 -16.90
C ASN A 758 33.27 -1.36 -15.59
N LEU A 759 32.75 -2.56 -15.30
CA LEU A 759 31.90 -2.83 -14.14
C LEU A 759 32.40 -4.06 -13.40
N LYS A 760 31.99 -4.22 -12.14
CA LYS A 760 32.26 -5.43 -11.36
C LYS A 760 31.24 -6.50 -11.72
N ASP A 761 31.70 -7.75 -11.81
CA ASP A 761 30.84 -8.91 -11.97
C ASP A 761 30.25 -9.29 -10.59
N GLN A 762 29.03 -8.81 -10.35
CA GLN A 762 28.33 -9.06 -9.10
C GLN A 762 27.74 -10.48 -9.09
N GLY A 763 27.47 -11.09 -10.25
CA GLY A 763 27.08 -12.50 -10.34
C GLY A 763 28.16 -13.43 -9.80
N LEU A 764 29.41 -13.20 -10.20
CA LEU A 764 30.56 -13.92 -9.68
C LEU A 764 30.76 -13.67 -8.17
N GLU A 765 30.58 -12.43 -7.71
CA GLU A 765 30.67 -12.08 -6.29
C GLU A 765 29.62 -12.84 -5.48
N VAL A 766 28.36 -12.85 -5.93
CA VAL A 766 27.28 -13.56 -5.23
C VAL A 766 27.52 -15.07 -5.26
N LEU A 767 27.98 -15.65 -6.37
CA LEU A 767 28.14 -17.10 -6.52
C LEU A 767 29.40 -17.65 -5.84
N LYS A 768 30.55 -16.99 -6.00
CA LYS A 768 31.87 -17.46 -5.58
C LYS A 768 32.56 -16.61 -4.51
N GLN A 769 31.98 -15.46 -4.11
CA GLN A 769 32.61 -14.49 -3.20
C GLN A 769 33.93 -13.91 -3.76
N GLU A 770 34.08 -13.92 -5.08
CA GLU A 770 35.22 -13.36 -5.79
C GLU A 770 34.78 -12.09 -6.52
N THR A 771 35.53 -11.01 -6.37
CA THR A 771 35.29 -9.76 -7.10
C THR A 771 36.16 -9.71 -8.35
N ALA A 772 35.54 -9.69 -9.52
CA ALA A 772 36.22 -9.46 -10.80
C ALA A 772 35.68 -8.17 -11.44
N VAL A 773 36.56 -7.43 -12.13
CA VAL A 773 36.16 -6.30 -12.98
C VAL A 773 36.15 -6.79 -14.42
N VAL A 774 35.03 -6.60 -15.10
CA VAL A 774 34.86 -6.91 -16.51
C VAL A 774 34.97 -5.60 -17.28
N GLU A 775 35.89 -5.56 -18.24
CA GLU A 775 36.06 -4.41 -19.10
C GLU A 775 35.05 -4.46 -20.25
N GLY A 776 34.54 -3.28 -20.65
CA GLY A 776 33.69 -3.16 -21.83
C GLY A 776 32.31 -3.82 -21.72
N VAL A 777 31.67 -3.80 -20.55
CA VAL A 777 30.29 -4.27 -20.36
C VAL A 777 29.31 -3.33 -21.08
N PRO A 778 28.52 -3.79 -22.06
CA PRO A 778 27.55 -2.96 -22.77
C PRO A 778 26.31 -2.70 -21.90
N ILE A 779 26.06 -1.42 -21.57
CA ILE A 779 25.00 -1.02 -20.62
C ILE A 779 23.89 -0.19 -21.24
N LEU A 780 24.15 0.52 -22.34
CA LEU A 780 23.16 1.36 -23.03
C LEU A 780 23.22 1.12 -24.53
N GLY A 781 22.09 0.75 -25.11
CA GLY A 781 21.90 0.60 -26.55
C GLY A 781 20.96 1.67 -27.09
N LEU A 782 21.32 2.32 -28.19
CA LEU A 782 20.48 3.30 -28.90
C LEU A 782 20.36 2.88 -30.36
N TYR A 783 19.13 2.70 -30.82
CA TYR A 783 18.81 2.26 -32.17
C TYR A 783 17.77 3.17 -32.81
N GLN A 784 17.97 3.48 -34.10
CA GLN A 784 17.02 4.20 -34.93
C GLN A 784 16.52 3.21 -35.98
N THR A 785 15.21 3.02 -36.11
CA THR A 785 14.71 2.06 -37.08
C THR A 785 14.97 2.52 -38.51
N PRO A 786 15.15 1.61 -39.48
CA PRO A 786 15.47 1.95 -40.87
C PRO A 786 14.28 2.53 -41.65
N SER A 787 13.07 2.38 -41.11
CA SER A 787 11.82 2.92 -41.66
C SER A 787 11.89 4.45 -41.76
N ASP A 788 11.42 5.02 -42.88
CA ASP A 788 11.38 6.47 -43.07
C ASP A 788 10.40 7.10 -42.08
N GLY A 789 10.90 7.95 -41.19
CA GLY A 789 10.12 8.47 -40.05
C GLY A 789 9.92 7.48 -38.89
N GLY A 790 10.62 6.35 -38.91
CA GLY A 790 10.53 5.31 -37.89
C GLY A 790 11.02 5.75 -36.50
N GLY A 791 10.60 4.98 -35.50
CA GLY A 791 10.86 5.22 -34.08
C GLY A 791 12.30 4.99 -33.66
N ARG A 792 12.56 5.20 -32.37
CA ARG A 792 13.86 4.98 -31.73
C ARG A 792 13.70 4.01 -30.58
N ILE A 793 14.65 3.11 -30.40
CA ILE A 793 14.66 2.13 -29.32
C ILE A 793 15.88 2.42 -28.44
N ALA A 794 15.65 2.53 -27.13
CA ALA A 794 16.70 2.64 -26.13
C ALA A 794 16.59 1.50 -25.13
N LEU A 795 17.70 0.80 -24.88
CA LEU A 795 17.79 -0.29 -23.91
C LEU A 795 18.77 0.08 -22.81
N TYR A 796 18.37 -0.08 -21.56
CA TYR A 796 19.23 0.08 -20.39
C TYR A 796 18.91 -1.02 -19.38
N GLY A 797 19.94 -1.67 -18.84
CA GLY A 797 19.77 -2.90 -18.07
C GLY A 797 19.69 -2.72 -16.55
N ASP A 798 19.42 -1.51 -16.05
CA ASP A 798 19.27 -1.23 -14.62
C ASP A 798 18.13 -0.22 -14.36
N SER A 799 17.07 -0.61 -13.65
CA SER A 799 15.98 0.31 -13.29
C SER A 799 16.19 1.02 -11.95
N ASN A 800 17.05 0.50 -11.07
CA ASN A 800 17.31 1.08 -9.74
C ASN A 800 17.74 2.55 -9.80
N CYS A 801 18.38 2.95 -10.89
CA CYS A 801 18.81 4.34 -11.11
C CYS A 801 17.62 5.34 -11.13
N ILE A 802 16.40 4.87 -11.40
CA ILE A 802 15.18 5.67 -11.42
C ILE A 802 14.19 5.29 -10.31
N ASP A 803 14.54 4.32 -9.46
CA ASP A 803 13.79 3.90 -8.28
C ASP A 803 14.20 4.72 -7.03
N ASP A 804 13.21 5.39 -6.42
CA ASP A 804 13.34 6.17 -5.19
C ASP A 804 13.67 5.32 -3.95
N SER A 805 13.35 4.03 -3.98
CA SER A 805 13.56 3.09 -2.87
C SER A 805 15.05 2.74 -2.69
N HIS A 806 15.82 2.80 -3.78
CA HIS A 806 17.19 2.29 -3.86
C HIS A 806 18.25 3.33 -4.22
N ARG A 807 17.83 4.56 -4.52
CA ARG A 807 18.69 5.63 -5.03
C ARG A 807 19.92 5.94 -4.17
N GLN A 808 21.12 5.80 -4.74
CA GLN A 808 22.39 6.17 -4.12
C GLN A 808 23.15 7.20 -4.97
N LYS A 809 22.63 8.44 -4.97
CA LYS A 809 23.18 9.69 -5.59
C LYS A 809 23.00 9.82 -7.11
N GLY A 810 22.57 11.01 -7.55
CA GLY A 810 22.91 11.58 -8.87
C GLY A 810 22.16 11.06 -10.11
N GLU A 811 21.27 10.07 -9.98
CA GLU A 811 20.83 9.24 -11.12
C GLU A 811 19.70 9.81 -12.00
N LEU A 812 18.94 10.83 -11.58
CA LEU A 812 17.89 11.48 -12.41
C LEU A 812 18.40 12.09 -13.73
N SER A 813 19.71 12.26 -13.85
CA SER A 813 20.40 12.77 -15.04
C SER A 813 20.23 11.85 -16.27
N PHE A 814 19.96 10.55 -16.07
CA PHE A 814 19.94 9.56 -17.14
C PHE A 814 18.67 9.60 -17.98
N VAL A 815 17.50 9.70 -17.35
CA VAL A 815 16.22 9.90 -18.03
C VAL A 815 16.24 11.17 -18.88
N ARG A 816 16.93 12.22 -18.40
CA ARG A 816 17.19 13.43 -19.17
C ARG A 816 18.05 13.16 -20.42
N VAL A 817 19.11 12.36 -20.31
CA VAL A 817 19.94 11.97 -21.46
C VAL A 817 19.11 11.17 -22.47
N CYS A 818 18.33 10.20 -22.02
CA CYS A 818 17.48 9.40 -22.90
C CYS A 818 16.39 10.28 -23.56
N LEU A 819 15.58 11.02 -22.81
CA LEU A 819 14.45 11.79 -23.37
C LEU A 819 14.83 13.06 -24.14
N HIS A 820 15.91 13.77 -23.79
CA HIS A 820 16.36 14.95 -24.55
C HIS A 820 17.35 14.64 -25.67
N ARG A 821 17.98 13.46 -25.71
CA ARG A 821 18.79 13.03 -26.87
C ARG A 821 18.04 12.08 -27.81
N LEU A 822 16.87 11.59 -27.42
CA LEU A 822 15.91 10.93 -28.32
C LEU A 822 15.33 11.80 -29.45
N PRO A 823 15.42 13.15 -29.46
CA PRO A 823 15.16 13.95 -30.67
C PRO A 823 16.39 14.12 -31.57
N ALA A 824 17.63 13.96 -31.08
CA ALA A 824 18.84 14.29 -31.84
C ALA A 824 19.96 13.23 -31.75
N VAL A 825 19.73 12.04 -32.34
CA VAL A 825 20.80 11.05 -32.59
C VAL A 825 21.87 11.65 -33.55
N ALA A 826 21.49 12.60 -34.42
CA ALA A 826 22.43 13.31 -35.28
C ALA A 826 23.39 14.26 -34.52
N ASP A 827 22.97 14.87 -33.41
CA ASP A 827 23.83 15.78 -32.62
C ASP A 827 24.62 15.09 -31.51
N ALA A 828 24.25 13.86 -31.13
CA ALA A 828 25.08 13.05 -30.24
C ALA A 828 26.46 12.79 -30.86
N CYS A 829 26.55 12.63 -32.19
CA CYS A 829 27.82 12.51 -32.92
C CYS A 829 28.62 13.82 -32.97
N SER A 830 27.97 14.99 -33.03
CA SER A 830 28.67 16.27 -33.18
C SER A 830 29.34 16.71 -31.88
N LEU A 831 28.75 16.41 -30.72
CA LEU A 831 29.25 16.77 -29.39
C LEU A 831 30.11 15.69 -28.71
N LEU A 832 29.80 14.39 -28.85
CA LEU A 832 30.67 13.34 -28.28
C LEU A 832 31.96 13.16 -29.12
N GLY A 833 31.86 13.30 -30.45
CA GLY A 833 33.01 13.23 -31.35
C GLY A 833 33.97 14.42 -31.28
N THR A 834 33.52 15.61 -30.85
CA THR A 834 34.41 16.76 -30.63
C THR A 834 35.17 16.68 -29.30
N ILE A 835 34.64 15.99 -28.30
CA ILE A 835 35.29 15.84 -26.99
C ILE A 835 36.42 14.80 -27.03
N GLU A 836 36.26 13.71 -27.80
CA GLU A 836 37.36 12.75 -28.00
C GLU A 836 38.47 13.26 -28.92
N LYS A 837 38.14 14.08 -29.94
CA LYS A 837 39.17 14.69 -30.81
C LYS A 837 39.97 15.80 -30.14
N ARG A 838 39.48 16.44 -29.07
CA ARG A 838 40.25 17.42 -28.28
C ARG A 838 41.19 16.80 -27.23
N ARG A 839 41.09 15.49 -26.95
CA ARG A 839 42.04 14.77 -26.07
C ARG A 839 43.17 14.06 -26.83
N ARG A 840 43.13 14.04 -28.17
CA ARG A 840 44.19 13.49 -29.05
C ARG A 840 44.92 14.55 -29.89
N ARG A 841 44.90 15.81 -29.48
CA ARG A 841 45.77 16.88 -30.03
C ARG A 841 46.53 17.58 -28.93
#